data_AF-G3EL90-F1
#
_entry.id   AF-G3EL90-F1
#
_cell.length_a   1.000
_cell.length_b   1.000
_cell.length_c   1.000
_cell.angle_alpha   90.00
_cell.angle_beta   90.00
_cell.angle_gamma   90.00
#
_symmetry.space_group_name_H-M   'P 1'
#
loop_
_entity.id
_entity.type
_entity.pdbx_description
1 polymer ?
#
loop_
_entity_poly.entity_id
_entity_poly.type
_entity_poly.pdbx_seq_one_letter_code
_entity_poly.pdbx_strand_id
1 'polypeptide(L)'
;EPDKAQAEEILKLKEELEELKRQEGSRQNEMALLRCQITALSNEKIRDQDRVTEKAIVKMQNDPQLEMDYKQLQESKQRESMLRHKQEEELRFLQDKLKRLEKERAMAEGKITVKEVLKMEKDVATEREVNELRRQYEEEKAKARLNEREKGELLRKIQALEEENATVIVQEKVREIIRPDPQAENEVANLRLEVMEQERRYLGGEEQLQACQDELTTLKSRGPRVEVQEIIKEVIKYKTDAETEMEMQRLRDEIVDRTRAIERADLEIYKLKQEIEILKEAKPHIQVKEVLQEILQYREDRQTKEEVESLRAQLVEEQKKHMDLEREKKQQEEIIRQKEEELSQVREKVVQQEVVKLEQDPTLKSEMNTFSQNIENELQQIDSLRTEMRKLQRRRSHLERQLEDLEKERKARREAELEVQRLKIRLSELEEQEKDTAEKVTVRQKVILQQDPQQEKEHSLLKLELEEEKHKKQVLQTELEALRKKLQALEKMEVKEKVVFSESVQVEKGDTEYEIQKLKNSLDEESRRKVQLDSDINRLEAKLSEMEFSNSKSSKELDFLREENHKLHIEKQNLLLEMRSLQSEIELTAMEAQDLKSMAQVDRRINLDTRFHNLEKELEDLKRLSREKDEEIEQLHNRLQTVAFKREQRENHLRRSIGVIDR
;
A
#
# COMPACT_ATOMS: atom_id res chain seq x y z
N GLU A 1 79.51 25.11 -5.10
CA GLU A 1 78.35 26.01 -4.84
C GLU A 1 77.08 25.63 -5.63
N PRO A 2 77.09 25.33 -6.95
CA PRO A 2 75.85 25.05 -7.70
C PRO A 2 75.10 23.79 -7.23
N ASP A 3 75.81 22.77 -6.76
CA ASP A 3 75.18 21.49 -6.35
C ASP A 3 74.39 21.60 -5.04
N LYS A 4 74.80 22.51 -4.13
CA LYS A 4 74.03 22.79 -2.91
C LYS A 4 72.72 23.49 -3.26
N ALA A 5 72.75 24.41 -4.22
CA ALA A 5 71.56 25.10 -4.72
C ALA A 5 70.57 24.13 -5.39
N GLN A 6 71.06 23.14 -6.16
CA GLN A 6 70.21 22.11 -6.77
C GLN A 6 69.58 21.16 -5.72
N ALA A 7 70.34 20.78 -4.68
CA ALA A 7 69.80 19.98 -3.57
C ALA A 7 68.73 20.74 -2.77
N GLU A 8 68.94 22.04 -2.54
CA GLU A 8 67.96 22.94 -1.92
C GLU A 8 66.71 23.13 -2.79
N GLU A 9 66.86 23.21 -4.12
CA GLU A 9 65.73 23.26 -5.07
C GLU A 9 64.89 21.98 -4.99
N ILE A 10 65.50 20.80 -4.88
CA ILE A 10 64.78 19.53 -4.69
C ILE A 10 64.03 19.50 -3.36
N LEU A 11 64.61 20.02 -2.27
CA LEU A 11 63.93 20.10 -0.98
C LEU A 11 62.71 21.03 -1.05
N LYS A 12 62.84 22.21 -1.67
CA LYS A 12 61.72 23.12 -1.91
C LYS A 12 60.62 22.47 -2.76
N LEU A 13 60.98 21.77 -3.83
CA LEU A 13 60.02 21.03 -4.66
C LEU A 13 59.33 19.89 -3.90
N LYS A 14 59.97 19.30 -2.88
CA LYS A 14 59.34 18.29 -2.01
C LYS A 14 58.32 18.93 -1.08
N GLU A 15 58.66 20.07 -0.48
CA GLU A 15 57.74 20.85 0.36
C GLU A 15 56.52 21.31 -0.44
N GLU A 16 56.72 21.91 -1.63
CA GLU A 16 55.64 22.32 -2.53
C GLU A 16 54.74 21.14 -2.96
N LEU A 17 55.33 19.97 -3.23
CA LEU A 17 54.57 18.75 -3.54
C LEU A 17 53.74 18.24 -2.35
N GLU A 18 54.24 18.38 -1.12
CA GLU A 18 53.46 18.03 0.07
C GLU A 18 52.34 19.04 0.33
N GLU A 19 52.57 20.33 0.11
CA GLU A 19 51.55 21.36 0.22
C GLU A 19 50.42 21.16 -0.80
N LEU A 20 50.75 20.89 -2.06
CA LEU A 20 49.76 20.58 -3.09
C LEU A 20 48.96 19.31 -2.76
N LYS A 21 49.58 18.29 -2.15
CA LYS A 21 48.88 17.09 -1.67
C LYS A 21 47.93 17.39 -0.52
N ARG A 22 48.34 18.26 0.41
CA ARG A 22 47.46 18.70 1.52
C ARG A 22 46.26 19.48 0.96
N GLN A 23 46.47 20.35 -0.02
CA GLN A 23 45.41 21.09 -0.71
C GLN A 23 44.49 20.17 -1.52
N GLU A 24 45.03 19.19 -2.25
CA GLU A 24 44.22 18.20 -2.96
C GLU A 24 43.34 17.41 -1.98
N GLY A 25 43.90 17.00 -0.83
CA GLY A 25 43.16 16.32 0.23
C GLY A 25 42.06 17.17 0.85
N SER A 26 42.29 18.47 1.10
CA SER A 26 41.26 19.36 1.64
C SER A 26 40.10 19.55 0.67
N ARG A 27 40.38 19.73 -0.63
CA ARG A 27 39.33 19.86 -1.66
C ARG A 27 38.57 18.57 -1.92
N GLN A 28 39.23 17.42 -1.82
CA GLN A 28 38.55 16.11 -1.87
C GLN A 28 37.57 15.95 -0.70
N ASN A 29 37.93 16.41 0.50
CA ASN A 29 37.04 16.40 1.66
C ASN A 29 35.85 17.36 1.47
N GLU A 30 36.09 18.56 0.96
CA GLU A 30 35.02 19.53 0.64
C GLU A 30 34.04 18.97 -0.40
N MET A 31 34.55 18.33 -1.47
CA MET A 31 33.73 17.63 -2.45
C MET A 31 32.92 16.48 -1.83
N ALA A 32 33.51 15.71 -0.90
CA ALA A 32 32.81 14.64 -0.21
C ALA A 32 31.66 15.19 0.67
N LEU A 33 31.89 16.31 1.36
CA LEU A 33 30.86 17.01 2.14
C LEU A 33 29.71 17.50 1.26
N LEU A 34 30.01 18.13 0.11
CA LEU A 34 29.00 18.57 -0.86
C LEU A 34 28.19 17.40 -1.41
N ARG A 35 28.84 16.26 -1.71
CA ARG A 35 28.15 15.04 -2.15
C ARG A 35 27.21 14.51 -1.05
N CYS A 36 27.66 14.48 0.20
CA CYS A 36 26.83 14.10 1.34
C CYS A 36 25.61 15.02 1.53
N GLN A 37 25.76 16.33 1.30
CA GLN A 37 24.66 17.29 1.34
C GLN A 37 23.66 17.04 0.20
N ILE A 38 24.14 16.75 -1.02
CA ILE A 38 23.25 16.38 -2.14
C ILE A 38 22.49 15.08 -1.84
N THR A 39 23.13 14.07 -1.27
CA THR A 39 22.42 12.84 -0.86
C THR A 39 21.42 13.11 0.26
N ALA A 40 21.73 13.99 1.22
CA ALA A 40 20.78 14.40 2.25
C ALA A 40 19.55 15.10 1.64
N LEU A 41 19.75 16.09 0.77
CA LEU A 41 18.67 16.80 0.05
C LEU A 41 17.90 15.88 -0.89
N SER A 42 18.56 14.89 -1.50
CA SER A 42 17.90 13.89 -2.32
C SER A 42 17.08 12.89 -1.49
N ASN A 43 17.48 12.63 -0.24
CA ASN A 43 16.71 11.81 0.69
C ASN A 43 15.54 12.60 1.27
N GLU A 44 15.69 13.90 1.50
CA GLU A 44 14.58 14.82 1.81
C GLU A 44 13.58 14.85 0.65
N LYS A 45 14.04 14.90 -0.60
CA LYS A 45 13.20 14.73 -1.78
C LYS A 45 12.41 13.42 -1.79
N ILE A 46 12.98 12.30 -1.30
CA ILE A 46 12.25 11.02 -1.20
C ILE A 46 11.18 11.09 -0.10
N ARG A 47 11.45 11.78 1.02
CA ARG A 47 10.47 11.98 2.10
C ARG A 47 9.33 12.92 1.69
N ASP A 48 9.61 13.95 0.89
CA ASP A 48 8.58 14.84 0.35
C ASP A 48 7.82 14.21 -0.82
N GLN A 49 8.39 13.22 -1.53
CA GLN A 49 7.70 12.38 -2.51
C GLN A 49 6.62 11.48 -1.88
N ASP A 50 6.71 11.17 -0.58
CA ASP A 50 5.64 10.49 0.16
C ASP A 50 4.46 11.43 0.49
N ARG A 51 4.59 12.75 0.26
CA ARG A 51 3.46 13.71 0.26
C ARG A 51 2.97 13.93 -1.17
N VAL A 52 2.42 12.88 -1.78
CA VAL A 52 1.57 13.03 -2.96
C VAL A 52 0.32 13.81 -2.53
N THR A 53 0.32 15.12 -2.73
CA THR A 53 -0.96 15.84 -2.77
C THR A 53 -1.59 15.54 -4.11
N GLU A 54 -2.54 14.61 -4.09
CA GLU A 54 -3.51 14.45 -5.15
C GLU A 54 -4.31 15.76 -5.27
N LYS A 55 -3.80 16.73 -6.05
CA LYS A 55 -4.66 17.78 -6.59
C LYS A 55 -5.37 17.21 -7.80
N ALA A 56 -6.45 16.48 -7.55
CA ALA A 56 -7.45 16.20 -8.56
C ALA A 56 -8.07 17.55 -8.98
N ILE A 57 -7.61 18.14 -10.08
CA ILE A 57 -8.40 19.17 -10.77
C ILE A 57 -9.48 18.40 -11.53
N VAL A 58 -10.52 17.99 -10.80
CA VAL A 58 -11.73 17.44 -11.39
C VAL A 58 -12.46 18.60 -12.05
N LYS A 59 -12.22 18.80 -13.35
CA LYS A 59 -13.22 19.49 -14.17
C LYS A 59 -14.30 18.46 -14.50
N MET A 60 -15.29 18.35 -13.60
CA MET A 60 -16.58 17.82 -14.01
C MET A 60 -17.15 18.78 -15.05
N GLN A 61 -17.03 18.43 -16.32
CA GLN A 61 -18.03 18.87 -17.28
C GLN A 61 -19.16 17.85 -17.19
N ASN A 62 -20.14 18.14 -16.35
CA ASN A 62 -21.46 17.57 -16.56
C ASN A 62 -21.89 17.98 -17.96
N ASP A 63 -22.40 17.05 -18.75
CA ASP A 63 -23.09 17.42 -19.99
C ASP A 63 -24.22 18.38 -19.60
N PRO A 64 -24.20 19.64 -20.06
CA PRO A 64 -25.15 20.66 -19.63
C PRO A 64 -26.59 20.31 -20.01
N GLN A 65 -26.76 19.46 -21.02
CA GLN A 65 -28.04 18.89 -21.43
C GLN A 65 -28.58 17.91 -20.38
N LEU A 66 -27.73 17.02 -19.87
CA LEU A 66 -28.14 15.99 -18.91
C LEU A 66 -28.45 16.56 -17.53
N GLU A 67 -27.74 17.63 -17.12
CA GLU A 67 -28.07 18.36 -15.89
C GLU A 67 -29.39 19.14 -16.00
N MET A 68 -29.67 19.70 -17.18
CA MET A 68 -30.94 20.36 -17.46
C MET A 68 -32.09 19.36 -17.46
N ASP A 69 -31.91 18.19 -18.08
CA ASP A 69 -32.90 17.12 -18.10
C ASP A 69 -33.18 16.60 -16.68
N TYR A 70 -32.15 16.43 -15.85
CA TYR A 70 -32.31 16.05 -14.45
C TYR A 70 -33.09 17.11 -13.64
N LYS A 71 -32.80 18.40 -13.84
CA LYS A 71 -33.56 19.49 -13.20
C LYS A 71 -35.02 19.50 -13.64
N GLN A 72 -35.28 19.33 -14.94
CA GLN A 72 -36.65 19.24 -15.45
C GLN A 72 -37.40 18.04 -14.87
N LEU A 73 -36.73 16.90 -14.71
CA LEU A 73 -37.29 15.69 -14.13
C LEU A 73 -37.58 15.86 -12.63
N GLN A 74 -36.70 16.56 -11.90
CA GLN A 74 -36.91 16.90 -10.50
C GLN A 74 -38.10 17.85 -10.30
N GLU A 75 -38.26 18.85 -11.18
CA GLU A 75 -39.44 19.71 -11.19
C GLU A 75 -40.72 18.95 -11.54
N SER A 76 -40.67 18.01 -12.49
CA SER A 76 -41.81 17.15 -12.84
C SER A 76 -42.24 16.30 -11.64
N LYS A 77 -41.29 15.68 -10.93
CA LYS A 77 -41.54 14.91 -9.71
C LYS A 77 -42.21 15.74 -8.62
N GLN A 78 -41.79 16.99 -8.44
CA GLN A 78 -42.41 17.90 -7.47
C GLN A 78 -43.85 18.27 -7.87
N ARG A 79 -44.09 18.59 -9.15
CA ARG A 79 -45.44 18.91 -9.66
C ARG A 79 -46.40 17.73 -9.52
N GLU A 80 -45.96 16.52 -9.88
CA GLU A 80 -46.73 15.29 -9.70
C GLU A 80 -47.00 14.98 -8.22
N SER A 81 -46.03 15.23 -7.33
CA SER A 81 -46.26 15.07 -5.90
C SER A 81 -47.35 16.01 -5.36
N MET A 82 -47.44 17.24 -5.88
CA MET A 82 -48.49 18.19 -5.50
C MET A 82 -49.86 17.80 -6.09
N LEU A 83 -49.89 17.24 -7.29
CA LEU A 83 -51.12 16.69 -7.90
C LEU A 83 -51.63 15.48 -7.12
N ARG A 84 -50.74 14.57 -6.69
CA ARG A 84 -51.08 13.43 -5.83
C ARG A 84 -51.66 13.88 -4.51
N HIS A 85 -51.06 14.88 -3.86
CA HIS A 85 -51.58 15.37 -2.58
C HIS A 85 -53.03 15.84 -2.71
N LYS A 86 -53.37 16.53 -3.80
CA LYS A 86 -54.74 16.95 -4.10
C LYS A 86 -55.68 15.77 -4.34
N GLN A 87 -55.24 14.75 -5.08
CA GLN A 87 -56.05 13.54 -5.34
C GLN A 87 -56.24 12.69 -4.06
N GLU A 88 -55.24 12.60 -3.20
CA GLU A 88 -55.34 11.96 -1.88
C GLU A 88 -56.34 12.70 -0.97
N GLU A 89 -56.34 14.04 -1.01
CA GLU A 89 -57.33 14.86 -0.30
C GLU A 89 -58.75 14.63 -0.84
N GLU A 90 -58.93 14.56 -2.15
CA GLU A 90 -60.22 14.25 -2.78
C GLU A 90 -60.73 12.84 -2.41
N LEU A 91 -59.83 11.84 -2.40
CA LEU A 91 -60.16 10.48 -1.99
C LEU A 91 -60.54 10.42 -0.51
N ARG A 92 -59.82 11.13 0.36
CA ARG A 92 -60.19 11.27 1.79
C ARG A 92 -61.55 11.95 1.95
N PHE A 93 -61.83 12.99 1.19
CA PHE A 93 -63.12 13.68 1.21
C PHE A 93 -64.27 12.76 0.79
N LEU A 94 -64.10 11.97 -0.27
CA LEU A 94 -65.10 10.98 -0.72
C LEU A 94 -65.32 9.87 0.31
N GLN A 95 -64.25 9.37 0.94
CA GLN A 95 -64.35 8.37 2.01
C GLN A 95 -65.10 8.91 3.23
N ASP A 96 -64.83 10.16 3.64
CA ASP A 96 -65.51 10.77 4.77
C ASP A 96 -66.97 11.10 4.46
N LYS A 97 -67.29 11.51 3.22
CA LYS A 97 -68.67 11.69 2.75
C LYS A 97 -69.44 10.38 2.77
N LEU A 98 -68.82 9.29 2.31
CA LEU A 98 -69.41 7.95 2.33
C LEU A 98 -69.65 7.46 3.77
N LYS A 99 -68.71 7.66 4.69
CA LYS A 99 -68.91 7.35 6.12
C LYS A 99 -70.04 8.15 6.77
N ARG A 100 -70.24 9.40 6.36
CA ARG A 100 -71.37 10.23 6.86
C ARG A 100 -72.70 9.69 6.37
N LEU A 101 -72.83 9.41 5.07
CA LEU A 101 -74.05 8.84 4.49
C LEU A 101 -74.34 7.43 5.01
N GLU A 102 -73.33 6.61 5.28
CA GLU A 102 -73.51 5.29 5.91
C GLU A 102 -73.98 5.40 7.37
N LYS A 103 -73.52 6.41 8.11
CA LYS A 103 -74.03 6.71 9.45
C LYS A 103 -75.47 7.22 9.39
N GLU A 104 -75.81 8.09 8.43
CA GLU A 104 -77.18 8.54 8.20
C GLU A 104 -78.10 7.37 7.80
N ARG A 105 -77.62 6.44 6.98
CA ARG A 105 -78.31 5.18 6.65
C ARG A 105 -78.61 4.37 7.91
N ALA A 106 -77.60 4.17 8.76
CA ALA A 106 -77.76 3.43 10.02
C ALA A 106 -78.71 4.11 11.02
N MET A 107 -78.85 5.44 10.96
CA MET A 107 -79.75 6.21 11.83
C MET A 107 -81.19 6.29 11.30
N ALA A 108 -81.41 6.18 9.98
CA ALA A 108 -82.73 6.16 9.35
C ALA A 108 -83.41 4.78 9.41
N GLU A 109 -82.66 3.70 9.69
CA GLU A 109 -83.16 2.33 9.89
C GLU A 109 -83.87 2.15 11.26
N GLY A 110 -84.91 2.95 11.54
CA GLY A 110 -85.74 2.88 12.74
C GLY A 110 -86.80 1.76 12.70
N LYS A 111 -86.82 0.91 13.73
CA LYS A 111 -87.75 -0.23 13.91
C LYS A 111 -89.21 0.22 14.09
N ILE A 112 -90.11 -0.23 13.22
CA ILE A 112 -91.57 -0.18 13.43
C ILE A 112 -92.14 -1.59 13.29
N THR A 113 -92.76 -2.09 14.36
CA THR A 113 -93.44 -3.39 14.40
C THR A 113 -94.87 -3.25 13.90
N VAL A 114 -95.25 -3.98 12.84
CA VAL A 114 -96.65 -4.14 12.44
C VAL A 114 -96.97 -5.63 12.41
N LYS A 115 -97.88 -6.05 13.29
CA LYS A 115 -98.45 -7.40 13.30
C LYS A 115 -99.56 -7.44 12.26
N GLU A 116 -99.37 -8.19 11.18
CA GLU A 116 -100.45 -8.52 10.27
C GLU A 116 -100.56 -10.05 10.13
N VAL A 117 -101.74 -10.56 10.46
CA VAL A 117 -102.07 -11.99 10.40
C VAL A 117 -102.52 -12.29 8.97
N LEU A 118 -101.65 -12.90 8.17
CA LEU A 118 -102.01 -13.47 6.88
C LEU A 118 -102.21 -14.98 7.03
N LYS A 119 -103.47 -15.42 6.88
CA LYS A 119 -103.79 -16.81 6.59
C LYS A 119 -103.31 -17.11 5.18
N MET A 120 -102.22 -17.88 5.05
CA MET A 120 -101.82 -18.45 3.77
C MET A 120 -102.51 -19.81 3.62
N GLU A 121 -103.46 -19.88 2.69
CA GLU A 121 -103.81 -21.17 2.09
C GLU A 121 -102.55 -21.71 1.39
N LYS A 122 -102.24 -22.98 1.68
CA LYS A 122 -101.06 -23.64 1.16
C LYS A 122 -101.25 -23.97 -0.32
N ASP A 123 -100.53 -23.29 -1.18
CA ASP A 123 -100.39 -23.71 -2.57
C ASP A 123 -99.59 -25.00 -2.65
N VAL A 124 -100.24 -26.08 -3.09
CA VAL A 124 -99.65 -27.42 -3.22
C VAL A 124 -98.45 -27.44 -4.19
N ALA A 125 -98.34 -26.46 -5.09
CA ALA A 125 -97.22 -26.32 -6.01
C ALA A 125 -95.92 -25.89 -5.31
N THR A 126 -95.98 -24.93 -4.38
CA THR A 126 -94.79 -24.45 -3.67
C THR A 126 -94.33 -25.46 -2.61
N GLU A 127 -95.24 -26.22 -2.00
CA GLU A 127 -94.85 -27.36 -1.15
C GLU A 127 -94.12 -28.46 -1.95
N ARG A 128 -94.50 -28.70 -3.21
CA ARG A 128 -93.77 -29.64 -4.09
C ARG A 128 -92.37 -29.14 -4.43
N GLU A 129 -92.21 -27.87 -4.74
CA GLU A 129 -90.89 -27.28 -5.02
C GLU A 129 -90.00 -27.27 -3.77
N VAL A 130 -90.56 -26.95 -2.60
CA VAL A 130 -89.83 -27.00 -1.33
C VAL A 130 -89.45 -28.45 -0.98
N ASN A 131 -90.33 -29.42 -1.25
CA ASN A 131 -90.00 -30.84 -1.04
C ASN A 131 -88.95 -31.35 -2.03
N GLU A 132 -88.96 -30.89 -3.28
CA GLU A 132 -87.95 -31.22 -4.28
C GLU A 132 -86.59 -30.58 -3.93
N LEU A 133 -86.57 -29.33 -3.48
CA LEU A 133 -85.36 -28.67 -2.98
C LEU A 133 -84.83 -29.33 -1.71
N ARG A 134 -85.71 -29.79 -0.80
CA ARG A 134 -85.32 -30.59 0.37
C ARG A 134 -84.73 -31.93 -0.03
N ARG A 135 -85.29 -32.61 -1.04
CA ARG A 135 -84.76 -33.86 -1.60
C ARG A 135 -83.37 -33.63 -2.19
N GLN A 136 -83.19 -32.58 -3.00
CA GLN A 136 -81.90 -32.22 -3.59
C GLN A 136 -80.87 -31.85 -2.53
N TYR A 137 -81.25 -31.12 -1.48
CA TYR A 137 -80.37 -30.79 -0.37
C TYR A 137 -79.92 -32.04 0.41
N GLU A 138 -80.84 -32.96 0.72
CA GLU A 138 -80.49 -34.22 1.38
C GLU A 138 -79.64 -35.14 0.49
N GLU A 139 -79.86 -35.14 -0.83
CA GLU A 139 -79.03 -35.85 -1.81
C GLU A 139 -77.61 -35.27 -1.88
N GLU A 140 -77.45 -33.94 -1.95
CA GLU A 140 -76.14 -33.30 -1.93
C GLU A 140 -75.42 -33.50 -0.59
N LYS A 141 -76.16 -33.47 0.52
CA LYS A 141 -75.62 -33.79 1.85
C LYS A 141 -75.20 -35.26 1.97
N ALA A 142 -75.93 -36.18 1.33
CA ALA A 142 -75.53 -37.59 1.25
C ALA A 142 -74.29 -37.78 0.38
N LYS A 143 -74.20 -37.10 -0.77
CA LYS A 143 -72.98 -37.10 -1.61
C LYS A 143 -71.78 -36.50 -0.88
N ALA A 144 -71.96 -35.40 -0.15
CA ALA A 144 -70.90 -34.81 0.66
C ALA A 144 -70.38 -35.79 1.73
N ARG A 145 -71.27 -36.53 2.41
CA ARG A 145 -70.89 -37.59 3.36
C ARG A 145 -70.19 -38.77 2.70
N LEU A 146 -70.59 -39.15 1.48
CA LEU A 146 -69.89 -40.19 0.71
C LEU A 146 -68.49 -39.71 0.32
N ASN A 147 -68.35 -38.49 -0.20
CA ASN A 147 -67.06 -37.89 -0.54
C ASN A 147 -66.15 -37.73 0.69
N GLU A 148 -66.71 -37.42 1.86
CA GLU A 148 -65.95 -37.34 3.12
C GLU A 148 -65.46 -38.73 3.57
N ARG A 149 -66.26 -39.78 3.37
CA ARG A 149 -65.84 -41.17 3.60
C ARG A 149 -64.77 -41.63 2.61
N GLU A 150 -64.96 -41.34 1.32
CA GLU A 150 -63.97 -41.62 0.27
C GLU A 150 -62.66 -40.89 0.54
N LYS A 151 -62.71 -39.61 0.94
CA LYS A 151 -61.53 -38.86 1.40
C LYS A 151 -60.87 -39.53 2.59
N GLY A 152 -61.65 -39.99 3.57
CA GLY A 152 -61.12 -40.74 4.72
C GLY A 152 -60.48 -42.08 4.36
N GLU A 153 -61.05 -42.80 3.39
CA GLU A 153 -60.50 -44.06 2.86
C GLU A 153 -59.24 -43.82 2.03
N LEU A 154 -59.22 -42.77 1.20
CA LEU A 154 -58.03 -42.33 0.47
C LEU A 154 -56.91 -41.91 1.42
N LEU A 155 -57.22 -41.16 2.49
CA LEU A 155 -56.23 -40.80 3.52
C LEU A 155 -55.69 -42.03 4.25
N ARG A 156 -56.55 -43.00 4.62
CA ARG A 156 -56.09 -44.27 5.20
C ARG A 156 -55.24 -45.08 4.23
N LYS A 157 -55.58 -45.06 2.93
CA LYS A 157 -54.80 -45.74 1.88
C LYS A 157 -53.46 -45.05 1.63
N ILE A 158 -53.42 -43.72 1.67
CA ILE A 158 -52.17 -42.93 1.61
C ILE A 158 -51.31 -43.27 2.82
N GLN A 159 -51.88 -43.27 4.03
CA GLN A 159 -51.15 -43.61 5.24
C GLN A 159 -50.62 -45.07 5.20
N ALA A 160 -51.44 -46.03 4.76
CA ALA A 160 -51.00 -47.41 4.60
C ALA A 160 -49.90 -47.55 3.52
N LEU A 161 -49.98 -46.78 2.43
CA LEU A 161 -48.92 -46.73 1.42
C LEU A 161 -47.67 -46.02 1.93
N GLU A 162 -47.78 -45.00 2.78
CA GLU A 162 -46.64 -44.34 3.44
C GLU A 162 -45.96 -45.28 4.44
N GLU A 163 -46.74 -46.09 5.17
CA GLU A 163 -46.26 -47.13 6.08
C GLU A 163 -45.64 -48.32 5.32
N GLU A 164 -46.20 -48.75 4.18
CA GLU A 164 -45.61 -49.77 3.30
C GLU A 164 -44.35 -49.25 2.59
N ASN A 165 -44.35 -47.99 2.15
CA ASN A 165 -43.17 -47.31 1.57
C ASN A 165 -42.09 -46.99 2.61
N ALA A 166 -42.37 -47.16 3.91
CA ALA A 166 -41.36 -47.14 4.97
C ALA A 166 -40.57 -48.46 5.06
N THR A 167 -40.84 -49.45 4.19
CA THR A 167 -39.92 -50.57 3.99
C THR A 167 -38.73 -50.14 3.13
N VAL A 168 -37.54 -50.28 3.72
CA VAL A 168 -36.26 -49.79 3.23
C VAL A 168 -35.97 -50.27 1.80
N ILE A 169 -36.07 -49.35 0.83
CA ILE A 169 -35.31 -49.42 -0.42
C ILE A 169 -34.35 -48.24 -0.39
N VAL A 170 -33.06 -48.56 -0.25
CA VAL A 170 -31.97 -47.60 -0.24
C VAL A 170 -31.94 -46.85 -1.57
N GLN A 171 -32.42 -45.61 -1.57
CA GLN A 171 -32.01 -44.56 -2.51
C GLN A 171 -31.70 -43.31 -1.69
N GLU A 172 -30.41 -43.14 -1.43
CA GLU A 172 -29.82 -42.03 -0.70
C GLU A 172 -30.08 -40.70 -1.44
N LYS A 173 -30.99 -39.89 -0.90
CA LYS A 173 -31.07 -38.45 -1.17
C LYS A 173 -30.98 -37.72 0.16
N VAL A 174 -29.74 -37.39 0.54
CA VAL A 174 -29.44 -36.55 1.70
C VAL A 174 -29.94 -35.13 1.40
N ARG A 175 -30.95 -34.67 2.16
CA ARG A 175 -31.18 -33.24 2.36
C ARG A 175 -30.34 -32.82 3.55
N GLU A 176 -29.17 -32.27 3.29
CA GLU A 176 -28.30 -31.71 4.31
C GLU A 176 -28.84 -30.33 4.71
N ILE A 177 -29.51 -30.24 5.86
CA ILE A 177 -29.68 -28.95 6.52
C ILE A 177 -28.34 -28.67 7.19
N ILE A 178 -27.43 -28.01 6.46
CA ILE A 178 -26.19 -27.49 7.03
C ILE A 178 -26.60 -26.44 8.06
N ARG A 179 -26.56 -26.81 9.34
CA ARG A 179 -26.56 -25.83 10.42
C ARG A 179 -25.16 -25.24 10.45
N PRO A 180 -24.98 -23.92 10.27
CA PRO A 180 -23.68 -23.30 10.48
C PRO A 180 -23.17 -23.67 11.87
N ASP A 181 -21.88 -23.96 11.98
CA ASP A 181 -21.26 -24.31 13.25
C ASP A 181 -21.48 -23.15 14.25
N PRO A 182 -22.09 -23.38 15.43
CA PRO A 182 -22.24 -22.35 16.45
C PRO A 182 -20.92 -21.65 16.82
N GLN A 183 -19.78 -22.32 16.65
CA GLN A 183 -18.47 -21.71 16.85
C GLN A 183 -18.13 -20.69 15.76
N ALA A 184 -18.40 -21.00 14.49
CA ALA A 184 -18.20 -20.08 13.38
C ALA A 184 -19.15 -18.87 13.47
N GLU A 185 -20.40 -19.07 13.91
CA GLU A 185 -21.33 -17.95 14.14
C GLU A 185 -20.86 -17.02 15.26
N ASN A 186 -20.30 -17.58 16.35
CA ASN A 186 -19.71 -16.79 17.44
C ASN A 186 -18.44 -16.06 17.01
N GLU A 187 -17.59 -16.68 16.20
CA GLU A 187 -16.40 -16.02 15.64
C GLU A 187 -16.80 -14.88 14.70
N VAL A 188 -17.80 -15.06 13.85
CA VAL A 188 -18.35 -14.00 13.00
C VAL A 188 -18.95 -12.86 13.85
N ALA A 189 -19.63 -13.19 14.95
CA ALA A 189 -20.15 -12.18 15.87
C ALA A 189 -19.02 -11.40 16.58
N ASN A 190 -17.96 -12.08 17.01
CA ASN A 190 -16.79 -11.45 17.61
C ASN A 190 -16.04 -10.55 16.62
N LEU A 191 -15.84 -11.01 15.39
CA LEU A 191 -15.23 -10.21 14.32
C LEU A 191 -16.06 -8.98 13.98
N ARG A 192 -17.41 -9.08 14.00
CA ARG A 192 -18.29 -7.91 13.83
C ARG A 192 -18.12 -6.90 14.94
N LEU A 193 -18.01 -7.34 16.20
CA LEU A 193 -17.74 -6.45 17.32
C LEU A 193 -16.37 -5.78 17.21
N GLU A 194 -15.35 -6.53 16.79
CA GLU A 194 -14.00 -5.99 16.59
C GLU A 194 -13.96 -4.95 15.47
N VAL A 195 -14.66 -5.19 14.35
CA VAL A 195 -14.80 -4.21 13.26
C VAL A 195 -15.48 -2.93 13.77
N MET A 196 -16.59 -3.04 14.50
CA MET A 196 -17.26 -1.87 15.09
C MET A 196 -16.38 -1.12 16.08
N GLU A 197 -15.56 -1.82 16.87
CA GLU A 197 -14.62 -1.19 17.78
C GLU A 197 -13.49 -0.45 17.04
N GLN A 198 -12.98 -1.03 15.94
CA GLN A 198 -11.99 -0.38 15.08
C GLN A 198 -12.57 0.85 14.37
N GLU A 199 -13.80 0.79 13.86
CA GLU A 199 -14.50 1.95 13.30
C GLU A 199 -14.63 3.08 14.33
N ARG A 200 -14.97 2.74 15.58
CA ARG A 200 -15.04 3.72 16.67
C ARG A 200 -13.67 4.34 16.99
N ARG A 201 -12.60 3.55 16.99
CA ARG A 201 -11.23 4.05 17.21
C ARG A 201 -10.76 4.92 16.04
N TYR A 202 -11.09 4.53 14.81
CA TYR A 202 -10.81 5.30 13.60
C TYR A 202 -11.50 6.66 13.66
N LEU A 203 -12.81 6.69 13.93
CA LEU A 203 -13.57 7.93 14.05
C LEU A 203 -13.02 8.82 15.17
N GLY A 204 -12.69 8.25 16.35
CA GLY A 204 -12.07 9.02 17.43
C GLY A 204 -10.69 9.58 17.07
N GLY A 205 -9.90 8.85 16.26
CA GLY A 205 -8.63 9.33 15.72
C GLY A 205 -8.80 10.41 14.65
N GLU A 206 -9.83 10.29 13.81
CA GLU A 206 -10.19 11.28 12.79
C GLU A 206 -10.65 12.59 13.44
N GLU A 207 -11.46 12.52 14.51
CA GLU A 207 -11.85 13.69 15.31
C GLU A 207 -10.63 14.38 15.95
N GLN A 208 -9.66 13.62 16.49
CA GLN A 208 -8.42 14.18 17.02
C GLN A 208 -7.55 14.83 15.94
N LEU A 209 -7.44 14.19 14.78
CA LEU A 209 -6.73 14.74 13.63
C LEU A 209 -7.37 16.06 13.18
N GLN A 210 -8.70 16.10 13.11
CA GLN A 210 -9.45 17.30 12.77
C GLN A 210 -9.21 18.41 13.80
N ALA A 211 -9.24 18.09 15.10
CA ALA A 211 -8.92 19.04 16.16
C ALA A 211 -7.49 19.61 16.02
N CYS A 212 -6.49 18.77 15.74
CA CYS A 212 -5.13 19.22 15.49
C CYS A 212 -4.99 20.06 14.20
N GLN A 213 -5.75 19.72 13.15
CA GLN A 213 -5.80 20.53 11.93
C GLN A 213 -6.41 21.90 12.21
N ASP A 214 -7.51 21.96 12.96
CA ASP A 214 -8.16 23.20 13.38
C ASP A 214 -7.20 24.04 14.24
N GLU A 215 -6.52 23.45 15.22
CA GLU A 215 -5.46 24.12 15.99
C GLU A 215 -4.35 24.67 15.09
N LEU A 216 -3.87 23.89 14.13
CA LEU A 216 -2.83 24.32 13.20
C LEU A 216 -3.32 25.44 12.26
N THR A 217 -4.59 25.44 11.85
CA THR A 217 -5.18 26.56 11.12
C THR A 217 -5.30 27.80 12.00
N THR A 218 -5.67 27.66 13.27
CA THR A 218 -5.71 28.79 14.22
C THR A 218 -4.31 29.36 14.44
N LEU A 219 -3.28 28.54 14.61
CA LEU A 219 -1.88 28.97 14.74
C LEU A 219 -1.36 29.66 13.48
N LYS A 220 -1.66 29.10 12.30
CA LYS A 220 -1.34 29.74 11.01
C LYS A 220 -2.04 31.09 10.85
N SER A 221 -3.31 31.18 11.26
CA SER A 221 -4.08 32.44 11.20
C SER A 221 -3.60 33.48 12.22
N ARG A 222 -3.00 33.05 13.34
CA ARG A 222 -2.45 33.93 14.39
C ARG A 222 -1.12 34.58 13.99
N GLY A 223 -0.37 33.98 13.05
CA GLY A 223 0.91 34.49 12.55
C GLY A 223 2.03 34.53 13.61
N PRO A 224 3.30 34.81 13.23
CA PRO A 224 4.41 34.90 14.17
C PRO A 224 4.33 36.21 14.94
N ARG A 225 3.63 36.19 16.08
CA ARG A 225 3.67 37.25 17.08
C ARG A 225 4.68 36.86 18.16
N VAL A 226 5.82 37.56 18.18
CA VAL A 226 6.79 37.46 19.28
C VAL A 226 6.20 38.21 20.47
N GLU A 227 5.44 37.49 21.29
CA GLU A 227 5.12 37.94 22.65
C GLU A 227 6.18 37.32 23.56
N VAL A 228 7.02 38.17 24.16
CA VAL A 228 7.92 37.78 25.25
C VAL A 228 7.04 37.36 26.42
N GLN A 229 6.76 36.06 26.53
CA GLN A 229 6.11 35.50 27.70
C GLN A 229 7.19 35.28 28.76
N GLU A 230 7.22 36.17 29.76
CA GLU A 230 7.83 35.86 31.05
C GLU A 230 7.07 34.67 31.65
N ILE A 231 7.69 33.49 31.63
CA ILE A 231 7.10 32.26 32.17
C ILE A 231 7.13 32.35 33.70
N ILE A 232 6.05 32.89 34.28
CA ILE A 232 5.69 32.58 35.66
C ILE A 232 5.09 31.17 35.63
N LYS A 233 5.76 30.21 36.25
CA LYS A 233 5.25 28.84 36.42
C LYS A 233 4.10 28.84 37.42
N GLU A 234 2.88 29.08 36.96
CA GLU A 234 1.67 28.73 37.70
C GLU A 234 1.29 27.29 37.38
N VAL A 235 1.32 26.44 38.41
CA VAL A 235 0.83 25.07 38.34
C VAL A 235 -0.70 25.13 38.35
N ILE A 236 -1.33 25.19 37.18
CA ILE A 236 -2.78 25.05 37.04
C ILE A 236 -3.11 23.56 37.18
N LYS A 237 -3.64 23.18 38.34
CA LYS A 237 -4.36 21.91 38.49
C LYS A 237 -5.73 22.09 37.84
N TYR A 238 -5.96 21.49 36.67
CA TYR A 238 -7.32 21.30 36.16
C TYR A 238 -8.09 20.45 37.17
N LYS A 239 -9.01 21.06 37.91
CA LYS A 239 -10.14 20.33 38.47
C LYS A 239 -11.13 20.26 37.32
N THR A 240 -11.58 19.07 36.94
CA THR A 240 -12.81 18.92 36.16
C THR A 240 -13.86 19.81 36.82
N ASP A 241 -14.54 20.66 36.05
CA ASP A 241 -15.56 21.55 36.60
C ASP A 241 -16.61 20.68 37.30
N ALA A 242 -16.84 20.90 38.60
CA ALA A 242 -17.74 20.08 39.40
C ALA A 242 -19.16 20.01 38.80
N GLU A 243 -19.54 21.05 38.05
CA GLU A 243 -20.79 21.12 37.30
C GLU A 243 -20.85 20.07 36.18
N THR A 244 -19.76 19.85 35.44
CA THR A 244 -19.70 18.83 34.38
C THR A 244 -19.77 17.42 34.94
N GLU A 245 -19.13 17.14 36.08
CA GLU A 245 -19.26 15.85 36.76
C GLU A 245 -20.67 15.62 37.29
N MET A 246 -21.32 16.68 37.81
CA MET A 246 -22.71 16.61 38.25
C MET A 246 -23.69 16.37 37.09
N GLU A 247 -23.49 17.01 35.94
CA GLU A 247 -24.31 16.77 34.74
C GLU A 247 -24.11 15.36 34.20
N MET A 248 -22.87 14.88 34.15
CA MET A 248 -22.57 13.50 33.76
C MET A 248 -23.21 12.50 34.71
N GLN A 249 -23.21 12.78 36.01
CA GLN A 249 -23.87 11.93 37.00
C GLN A 249 -25.39 11.96 36.84
N ARG A 250 -26.00 13.13 36.61
CA ARG A 250 -27.44 13.25 36.31
C ARG A 250 -27.85 12.47 35.07
N LEU A 251 -27.07 12.55 34.00
CA LEU A 251 -27.33 11.81 32.76
C LEU A 251 -27.21 10.30 32.97
N ARG A 252 -26.23 9.84 33.77
CA ARG A 252 -26.11 8.42 34.16
C ARG A 252 -27.35 7.96 34.94
N ASP A 253 -27.81 8.75 35.90
CA ASP A 253 -28.99 8.43 36.69
C ASP A 253 -30.26 8.41 35.80
N GLU A 254 -30.41 9.35 34.87
CA GLU A 254 -31.53 9.38 33.92
C GLU A 254 -31.54 8.17 32.98
N ILE A 255 -30.38 7.72 32.50
CA ILE A 255 -30.26 6.49 31.69
C ILE A 255 -30.73 5.27 32.49
N VAL A 256 -30.33 5.15 33.76
CA VAL A 256 -30.75 4.04 34.63
C VAL A 256 -32.26 4.05 34.85
N ASP A 257 -32.84 5.23 35.09
CA ASP A 257 -34.29 5.34 35.31
C ASP A 257 -35.11 5.06 34.05
N ARG A 258 -34.64 5.49 32.86
CA ARG A 258 -35.26 5.12 31.59
C ARG A 258 -35.15 3.63 31.31
N THR A 259 -34.00 3.02 31.60
CA THR A 259 -33.81 1.56 31.46
C THR A 259 -34.82 0.79 32.32
N ARG A 260 -34.98 1.19 33.58
CA ARG A 260 -36.01 0.60 34.47
C ARG A 260 -37.44 0.82 34.00
N ALA A 261 -37.73 1.94 33.31
CA ALA A 261 -39.04 2.20 32.75
C ALA A 261 -39.33 1.31 31.53
N ILE A 262 -38.32 1.08 30.69
CA ILE A 262 -38.39 0.15 29.55
C ILE A 262 -38.63 -1.27 30.06
N GLU A 263 -37.87 -1.74 31.04
CA GLU A 263 -38.06 -3.07 31.65
C GLU A 263 -39.49 -3.25 32.21
N ARG A 264 -40.06 -2.22 32.84
CA ARG A 264 -41.45 -2.23 33.32
C ARG A 264 -42.46 -2.33 32.19
N ALA A 265 -42.26 -1.57 31.11
CA ALA A 265 -43.12 -1.61 29.93
C ALA A 265 -43.04 -2.98 29.22
N ASP A 266 -41.85 -3.58 29.12
CA ASP A 266 -41.66 -4.90 28.51
C ASP A 266 -42.40 -6.00 29.30
N LEU A 267 -42.37 -5.93 30.63
CA LEU A 267 -43.14 -6.85 31.49
C LEU A 267 -44.66 -6.66 31.32
N GLU A 268 -45.13 -5.44 31.13
CA GLU A 268 -46.54 -5.14 30.87
C GLU A 268 -46.98 -5.64 29.48
N ILE A 269 -46.16 -5.40 28.46
CA ILE A 269 -46.36 -5.93 27.11
C ILE A 269 -46.43 -7.47 27.14
N TYR A 270 -45.55 -8.12 27.89
CA TYR A 270 -45.56 -9.57 28.03
C TYR A 270 -46.87 -10.09 28.66
N LYS A 271 -47.36 -9.43 29.72
CA LYS A 271 -48.65 -9.79 30.35
C LYS A 271 -49.83 -9.58 29.39
N LEU A 272 -49.87 -8.47 28.68
CA LEU A 272 -50.93 -8.18 27.70
C LEU A 272 -50.92 -9.18 26.53
N LYS A 273 -49.72 -9.60 26.08
CA LYS A 273 -49.61 -10.66 25.07
C LYS A 273 -50.19 -11.98 25.55
N GLN A 274 -49.89 -12.39 26.79
CA GLN A 274 -50.48 -13.59 27.39
C GLN A 274 -52.02 -13.48 27.50
N GLU A 275 -52.54 -12.31 27.88
CA GLU A 275 -53.99 -12.08 27.95
C GLU A 275 -54.66 -12.15 26.58
N ILE A 276 -54.01 -11.59 25.53
CA ILE A 276 -54.47 -11.73 24.15
C ILE A 276 -54.46 -13.19 23.70
N GLU A 277 -53.43 -13.98 24.05
CA GLU A 277 -53.35 -15.41 23.75
C GLU A 277 -54.53 -16.16 24.39
N ILE A 278 -54.81 -15.91 25.68
CA ILE A 278 -55.93 -16.50 26.42
C ILE A 278 -57.27 -16.10 25.81
N LEU A 279 -57.43 -14.84 25.40
CA LEU A 279 -58.65 -14.35 24.74
C LEU A 279 -58.83 -14.91 23.32
N LYS A 280 -57.74 -15.23 22.62
CA LYS A 280 -57.77 -15.92 21.32
C LYS A 280 -58.15 -17.39 21.48
N GLU A 281 -57.68 -18.05 22.53
CA GLU A 281 -57.99 -19.46 22.83
C GLU A 281 -59.40 -19.65 23.42
N ALA A 282 -59.95 -18.61 24.05
CA ALA A 282 -61.34 -18.57 24.49
C ALA A 282 -62.29 -18.54 23.28
N LYS A 283 -62.77 -19.71 22.84
CA LYS A 283 -63.85 -19.81 21.84
C LYS A 283 -65.09 -19.03 22.30
N PRO A 284 -65.71 -18.20 21.44
CA PRO A 284 -66.96 -17.52 21.79
C PRO A 284 -68.04 -18.58 22.05
N HIS A 285 -68.64 -18.54 23.24
CA HIS A 285 -69.73 -19.43 23.60
C HIS A 285 -71.01 -18.97 22.88
N ILE A 286 -71.23 -19.49 21.66
CA ILE A 286 -72.47 -19.27 20.92
C ILE A 286 -73.57 -20.12 21.56
N GLN A 287 -74.36 -19.52 22.44
CA GLN A 287 -75.66 -20.06 22.80
C GLN A 287 -76.60 -19.88 21.61
N VAL A 288 -76.89 -20.97 20.88
CA VAL A 288 -77.94 -20.98 19.87
C VAL A 288 -79.28 -20.83 20.58
N LYS A 289 -79.84 -19.62 20.58
CA LYS A 289 -81.28 -19.41 20.74
C LYS A 289 -81.89 -19.44 19.35
N GLU A 290 -82.92 -20.27 19.17
CA GLU A 290 -83.78 -20.27 17.98
C GLU A 290 -84.33 -18.85 17.78
N VAL A 291 -83.88 -18.20 16.71
CA VAL A 291 -84.46 -16.95 16.23
C VAL A 291 -85.43 -17.31 15.12
N LEU A 292 -86.70 -17.02 15.39
CA LEU A 292 -87.78 -17.02 14.41
C LEU A 292 -87.38 -16.16 13.21
N GLN A 293 -87.59 -16.71 12.03
CA GLN A 293 -87.31 -16.08 10.75
C GLN A 293 -88.17 -14.82 10.55
N GLU A 294 -87.60 -13.64 10.81
CA GLU A 294 -88.14 -12.35 10.36
C GLU A 294 -87.72 -12.13 8.90
N ILE A 295 -88.68 -12.16 7.98
CA ILE A 295 -88.48 -11.62 6.64
C ILE A 295 -88.63 -10.10 6.76
N LEU A 296 -87.50 -9.40 6.87
CA LEU A 296 -87.41 -7.95 6.80
C LEU A 296 -87.55 -7.51 5.34
N GLN A 297 -88.67 -6.89 4.96
CA GLN A 297 -88.71 -6.07 3.75
C GLN A 297 -88.31 -4.63 4.12
N TYR A 298 -87.05 -4.31 3.83
CA TYR A 298 -86.49 -2.98 3.94
C TYR A 298 -87.09 -2.06 2.87
N ARG A 299 -87.87 -1.03 3.26
CA ARG A 299 -88.01 0.17 2.43
C ARG A 299 -86.90 1.11 2.79
N GLU A 300 -85.85 0.95 2.04
CA GLU A 300 -84.63 1.71 2.09
C GLU A 300 -84.85 2.85 1.06
N ASP A 301 -84.66 4.12 1.44
CA ASP A 301 -84.92 5.25 0.54
C ASP A 301 -84.10 5.08 -0.75
N ARG A 302 -84.80 4.90 -1.88
CA ARG A 302 -84.17 4.56 -3.17
C ARG A 302 -83.07 5.56 -3.55
N GLN A 303 -83.28 6.82 -3.20
CA GLN A 303 -82.36 7.92 -3.49
C GLN A 303 -81.06 7.82 -2.66
N THR A 304 -81.12 7.47 -1.37
CA THR A 304 -79.90 7.35 -0.55
C THR A 304 -79.07 6.11 -0.90
N LYS A 305 -79.71 5.02 -1.36
CA LYS A 305 -78.98 3.88 -1.95
C LYS A 305 -78.30 4.21 -3.26
N GLU A 306 -79.03 4.82 -4.20
CA GLU A 306 -78.46 5.19 -5.49
C GLU A 306 -77.29 6.17 -5.29
N GLU A 307 -77.38 7.09 -4.33
CA GLU A 307 -76.29 8.00 -3.94
C GLU A 307 -75.10 7.26 -3.30
N VAL A 308 -75.32 6.36 -2.35
CA VAL A 308 -74.24 5.56 -1.73
C VAL A 308 -73.59 4.62 -2.73
N GLU A 309 -74.36 4.00 -3.64
CA GLU A 309 -73.85 3.16 -4.73
C GLU A 309 -73.04 3.98 -5.74
N SER A 310 -73.50 5.18 -6.07
CA SER A 310 -72.74 6.10 -6.95
C SER A 310 -71.43 6.56 -6.30
N LEU A 311 -71.42 6.88 -5.01
CA LEU A 311 -70.21 7.25 -4.26
C LEU A 311 -69.27 6.07 -4.06
N ARG A 312 -69.80 4.85 -3.89
CA ARG A 312 -68.99 3.61 -3.87
C ARG A 312 -68.36 3.35 -5.23
N ALA A 313 -69.10 3.54 -6.32
CA ALA A 313 -68.56 3.41 -7.68
C ALA A 313 -67.47 4.45 -7.95
N GLN A 314 -67.71 5.73 -7.60
CA GLN A 314 -66.71 6.80 -7.70
C GLN A 314 -65.48 6.53 -6.82
N LEU A 315 -65.66 6.05 -5.59
CA LEU A 315 -64.54 5.70 -4.71
C LEU A 315 -63.70 4.55 -5.28
N VAL A 316 -64.33 3.52 -5.86
CA VAL A 316 -63.63 2.41 -6.51
C VAL A 316 -62.91 2.89 -7.78
N GLU A 317 -63.50 3.81 -8.53
CA GLU A 317 -62.87 4.40 -9.71
C GLU A 317 -61.64 5.26 -9.33
N GLU A 318 -61.76 6.11 -8.31
CA GLU A 318 -60.65 6.91 -7.79
C GLU A 318 -59.57 6.06 -7.12
N GLN A 319 -59.94 4.96 -6.44
CA GLN A 319 -58.97 3.97 -5.94
C GLN A 319 -58.23 3.27 -7.07
N LYS A 320 -58.90 2.91 -8.17
CA LYS A 320 -58.25 2.34 -9.35
C LYS A 320 -57.30 3.35 -9.99
N LYS A 321 -57.72 4.60 -10.17
CA LYS A 321 -56.86 5.69 -10.67
C LYS A 321 -55.63 5.88 -9.78
N HIS A 322 -55.78 5.83 -8.45
CA HIS A 322 -54.66 5.90 -7.53
C HIS A 322 -53.68 4.73 -7.69
N MET A 323 -54.19 3.50 -7.82
CA MET A 323 -53.35 2.32 -8.05
C MET A 323 -52.62 2.36 -9.39
N ASP A 324 -53.26 2.90 -10.44
CA ASP A 324 -52.64 3.06 -11.76
C ASP A 324 -51.58 4.18 -11.75
N LEU A 325 -51.82 5.30 -11.06
CA LEU A 325 -50.82 6.35 -10.81
C LEU A 325 -49.63 5.85 -9.99
N GLU A 326 -49.83 4.95 -9.01
CA GLU A 326 -48.75 4.31 -8.27
C GLU A 326 -47.92 3.37 -9.15
N ARG A 327 -48.54 2.70 -10.14
CA ARG A 327 -47.82 1.86 -11.12
C ARG A 327 -46.99 2.72 -12.06
N GLU A 328 -47.56 3.82 -12.58
CA GLU A 328 -46.85 4.79 -13.41
C GLU A 328 -45.68 5.43 -12.64
N LYS A 329 -45.86 5.73 -11.34
CA LYS A 329 -44.78 6.20 -10.46
C LYS A 329 -43.63 5.21 -10.40
N LYS A 330 -43.91 3.92 -10.18
CA LYS A 330 -42.86 2.90 -10.12
C LYS A 330 -42.07 2.83 -11.44
N GLN A 331 -42.77 2.95 -12.57
CA GLN A 331 -42.14 3.01 -13.89
C GLN A 331 -41.29 4.27 -14.06
N GLN A 332 -41.77 5.44 -13.66
CA GLN A 332 -41.01 6.69 -13.71
C GLN A 332 -39.81 6.68 -12.75
N GLU A 333 -39.94 6.12 -11.54
CA GLU A 333 -38.83 5.94 -10.59
C GLU A 333 -37.77 4.98 -11.15
N GLU A 334 -38.18 3.94 -11.87
CA GLU A 334 -37.26 3.02 -12.56
C GLU A 334 -36.54 3.70 -13.73
N ILE A 335 -37.23 4.56 -14.50
CA ILE A 335 -36.61 5.39 -15.54
C ILE A 335 -35.64 6.41 -14.93
N ILE A 336 -36.00 7.07 -13.84
CA ILE A 336 -35.12 8.00 -13.11
C ILE A 336 -33.88 7.25 -12.63
N ARG A 337 -34.05 6.07 -12.04
CA ARG A 337 -32.94 5.24 -11.56
C ARG A 337 -32.01 4.82 -12.70
N GLN A 338 -32.56 4.39 -13.84
CA GLN A 338 -31.76 4.09 -15.02
C GLN A 338 -31.01 5.33 -15.53
N LYS A 339 -31.65 6.51 -15.52
CA LYS A 339 -31.00 7.77 -15.90
C LYS A 339 -29.96 8.24 -14.89
N GLU A 340 -30.13 7.96 -13.60
CA GLU A 340 -29.14 8.18 -12.54
C GLU A 340 -27.95 7.22 -12.68
N GLU A 341 -28.20 5.97 -13.09
CA GLU A 341 -27.17 4.98 -13.43
C GLU A 341 -26.42 5.36 -14.72
N GLU A 342 -27.11 5.89 -15.74
CA GLU A 342 -26.47 6.47 -16.93
C GLU A 342 -25.67 7.73 -16.57
N LEU A 343 -26.18 8.59 -15.69
CA LEU A 343 -25.46 9.75 -15.14
C LEU A 343 -24.21 9.31 -14.37
N SER A 344 -24.28 8.23 -13.60
CA SER A 344 -23.12 7.71 -12.87
C SER A 344 -22.09 7.05 -13.78
N GLN A 345 -22.53 6.38 -14.86
CA GLN A 345 -21.65 5.84 -15.90
C GLN A 345 -21.01 6.95 -16.75
N VAL A 346 -21.74 8.02 -17.07
CA VAL A 346 -21.18 9.17 -17.81
C VAL A 346 -20.27 10.04 -16.92
N ARG A 347 -20.49 10.05 -15.59
CA ARG A 347 -19.53 10.61 -14.61
C ARG A 347 -18.18 9.89 -14.64
N GLU A 348 -18.10 8.66 -15.16
CA GLU A 348 -16.87 7.87 -15.28
C GLU A 348 -16.14 8.02 -16.64
N LYS A 349 -16.37 9.11 -17.37
CA LYS A 349 -15.43 9.53 -18.43
C LYS A 349 -14.40 10.51 -17.87
N VAL A 350 -13.48 9.97 -17.07
CA VAL A 350 -12.24 10.67 -16.73
C VAL A 350 -11.36 10.69 -17.99
N VAL A 351 -11.37 11.79 -18.72
CA VAL A 351 -10.23 12.09 -19.61
C VAL A 351 -9.07 12.44 -18.70
N GLN A 352 -8.30 11.42 -18.32
CA GLN A 352 -7.00 11.59 -17.70
C GLN A 352 -6.10 12.27 -18.72
N GLN A 353 -6.05 13.59 -18.70
CA GLN A 353 -4.87 14.28 -19.18
C GLN A 353 -3.90 14.27 -18.01
N GLU A 354 -3.10 13.19 -17.92
CA GLU A 354 -1.96 13.12 -17.01
C GLU A 354 -1.01 14.28 -17.34
N VAL A 355 -1.18 15.41 -16.67
CA VAL A 355 -0.14 16.42 -16.58
C VAL A 355 0.47 16.23 -15.19
N VAL A 356 1.36 15.25 -15.09
CA VAL A 356 2.28 15.12 -13.94
C VAL A 356 3.18 16.35 -13.96
N LYS A 357 2.71 17.45 -13.35
CA LYS A 357 3.61 18.51 -12.90
C LYS A 357 4.12 18.09 -11.54
N LEU A 358 5.31 17.50 -11.56
CA LEU A 358 6.18 17.50 -10.39
C LEU A 358 6.31 18.95 -9.92
N GLU A 359 5.59 19.34 -8.87
CA GLU A 359 5.94 20.52 -8.07
C GLU A 359 7.25 20.17 -7.36
N GLN A 360 8.35 20.33 -8.11
CA GLN A 360 9.67 20.41 -7.54
C GLN A 360 9.73 21.75 -6.83
N ASP A 361 10.02 21.78 -5.54
CA ASP A 361 10.33 23.02 -4.85
C ASP A 361 11.47 23.72 -5.62
N PRO A 362 11.21 24.91 -6.18
CA PRO A 362 12.18 25.59 -7.03
C PRO A 362 13.45 25.97 -6.26
N THR A 363 13.35 26.08 -4.93
CA THR A 363 14.45 26.31 -3.99
C THR A 363 15.36 25.09 -3.84
N LEU A 364 14.80 23.90 -3.59
CA LEU A 364 15.59 22.66 -3.50
C LEU A 364 16.31 22.34 -4.83
N LYS A 365 15.66 22.63 -5.97
CA LYS A 365 16.27 22.46 -7.29
C LYS A 365 17.41 23.45 -7.53
N SER A 366 17.25 24.71 -7.14
CA SER A 366 18.32 25.70 -7.30
C SER A 366 19.49 25.40 -6.38
N GLU A 367 19.24 24.93 -5.15
CA GLU A 367 20.27 24.47 -4.23
C GLU A 367 21.03 23.24 -4.78
N MET A 368 20.31 22.22 -5.25
CA MET A 368 20.93 21.03 -5.85
C MET A 368 21.77 21.38 -7.09
N ASN A 369 21.30 22.30 -7.93
CA ASN A 369 22.07 22.80 -9.08
C ASN A 369 23.31 23.58 -8.62
N THR A 370 23.20 24.40 -7.57
CA THR A 370 24.33 25.16 -7.01
C THR A 370 25.38 24.23 -6.42
N PHE A 371 24.97 23.20 -5.66
CA PHE A 371 25.90 22.19 -5.13
C PHE A 371 26.53 21.34 -6.23
N SER A 372 25.78 21.00 -7.29
CA SER A 372 26.33 20.28 -8.45
C SER A 372 27.39 21.12 -9.17
N GLN A 373 27.12 22.40 -9.38
CA GLN A 373 28.07 23.33 -9.99
C GLN A 373 29.32 23.53 -9.11
N ASN A 374 29.16 23.57 -7.78
CA ASN A 374 30.29 23.62 -6.85
C ASN A 374 31.14 22.34 -6.89
N ILE A 375 30.52 21.16 -7.00
CA ILE A 375 31.25 19.89 -7.17
C ILE A 375 32.03 19.88 -8.48
N GLU A 376 31.45 20.37 -9.58
CA GLU A 376 32.15 20.50 -10.86
C GLU A 376 33.35 21.43 -10.76
N ASN A 377 33.22 22.56 -10.07
CA ASN A 377 34.31 23.49 -9.83
C ASN A 377 35.42 22.87 -8.96
N GLU A 378 35.08 22.16 -7.88
CA GLU A 378 36.07 21.47 -7.03
C GLU A 378 36.77 20.33 -7.79
N LEU A 379 36.06 19.59 -8.66
CA LEU A 379 36.67 18.58 -9.53
C LEU A 379 37.68 19.21 -10.49
N GLN A 380 37.35 20.34 -11.12
CA GLN A 380 38.28 21.07 -12.00
C GLN A 380 39.52 21.56 -11.24
N GLN A 381 39.37 22.01 -9.99
CA GLN A 381 40.49 22.45 -9.16
C GLN A 381 41.35 21.27 -8.65
N ILE A 382 40.76 20.13 -8.31
CA ILE A 382 41.51 18.91 -8.00
C ILE A 382 42.32 18.46 -9.22
N ASP A 383 41.73 18.50 -10.41
CA ASP A 383 42.43 18.12 -11.64
C ASP A 383 43.56 19.09 -11.99
N SER A 384 43.38 20.40 -11.78
CA SER A 384 44.46 21.37 -11.96
C SER A 384 45.62 21.11 -10.99
N LEU A 385 45.35 20.93 -9.69
CA LEU A 385 46.35 20.59 -8.67
C LEU A 385 47.08 19.29 -9.00
N ARG A 386 46.36 18.26 -9.47
CA ARG A 386 46.96 17.00 -9.94
C ARG A 386 47.90 17.21 -11.12
N THR A 387 47.55 18.09 -12.07
CA THR A 387 48.45 18.39 -13.19
C THR A 387 49.71 19.13 -12.74
N GLU A 388 49.60 20.06 -11.78
CA GLU A 388 50.74 20.77 -11.21
C GLU A 388 51.65 19.84 -10.40
N MET A 389 51.06 18.98 -9.57
CA MET A 389 51.80 17.94 -8.85
C MET A 389 52.59 17.04 -9.82
N ARG A 390 51.98 16.60 -10.94
CA ARG A 390 52.69 15.82 -11.97
C ARG A 390 53.84 16.61 -12.61
N LYS A 391 53.67 17.92 -12.85
CA LYS A 391 54.74 18.78 -13.41
C LYS A 391 55.91 18.92 -12.43
N LEU A 392 55.64 19.24 -11.16
CA LEU A 392 56.67 19.36 -10.12
C LEU A 392 57.36 18.02 -9.86
N GLN A 393 56.63 16.91 -9.86
CA GLN A 393 57.21 15.57 -9.72
C GLN A 393 58.16 15.23 -10.88
N ARG A 394 57.83 15.60 -12.12
CA ARG A 394 58.74 15.47 -13.28
C ARG A 394 59.98 16.35 -13.13
N ARG A 395 59.82 17.60 -12.70
CA ARG A 395 60.94 18.53 -12.45
C ARG A 395 61.87 18.00 -11.36
N ARG A 396 61.31 17.55 -10.24
CA ARG A 396 62.06 16.94 -9.14
C ARG A 396 62.83 15.71 -9.60
N SER A 397 62.16 14.76 -10.27
CA SER A 397 62.83 13.55 -10.77
C SER A 397 63.86 13.82 -11.86
N HIS A 398 63.76 14.93 -12.59
CA HIS A 398 64.82 15.37 -13.50
C HIS A 398 66.05 15.87 -12.72
N LEU A 399 65.86 16.73 -11.72
CA LEU A 399 66.93 17.24 -10.85
C LEU A 399 67.59 16.11 -10.03
N GLU A 400 66.81 15.15 -9.52
CA GLU A 400 67.31 13.97 -8.81
C GLU A 400 68.25 13.15 -9.70
N ARG A 401 67.88 12.88 -10.97
CA ARG A 401 68.76 12.21 -11.94
C ARG A 401 70.03 13.00 -12.22
N GLN A 402 69.94 14.32 -12.37
CA GLN A 402 71.12 15.17 -12.57
C GLN A 402 72.09 15.09 -11.39
N LEU A 403 71.58 15.11 -10.16
CA LEU A 403 72.41 14.93 -8.96
C LEU A 403 73.02 13.53 -8.88
N GLU A 404 72.26 12.48 -9.20
CA GLU A 404 72.77 11.11 -9.24
C GLU A 404 73.93 10.95 -10.24
N ASP A 405 73.82 11.57 -11.42
CA ASP A 405 74.87 11.52 -12.43
C ASP A 405 76.12 12.30 -12.01
N LEU A 406 75.94 13.47 -11.36
CA LEU A 406 77.05 14.21 -10.74
C LEU A 406 77.71 13.41 -9.61
N GLU A 407 76.95 12.67 -8.80
CA GLU A 407 77.48 11.79 -7.77
C GLU A 407 78.27 10.61 -8.34
N LYS A 408 77.79 10.01 -9.44
CA LYS A 408 78.53 8.97 -10.17
C LYS A 408 79.84 9.52 -10.73
N GLU A 409 79.81 10.72 -11.32
CA GLU A 409 81.01 11.37 -11.82
C GLU A 409 82.01 11.66 -10.68
N ARG A 410 81.55 12.14 -9.53
CA ARG A 410 82.40 12.31 -8.34
C ARG A 410 82.96 11.00 -7.80
N LYS A 411 82.22 9.89 -7.88
CA LYS A 411 82.73 8.56 -7.50
C LYS A 411 83.82 8.11 -8.49
N ALA A 412 83.56 8.21 -9.79
CA ALA A 412 84.53 7.88 -10.83
C ALA A 412 85.81 8.74 -10.75
N ARG A 413 85.68 10.05 -10.47
CA ARG A 413 86.83 10.94 -10.23
C ARG A 413 87.64 10.51 -9.01
N ARG A 414 86.99 10.16 -7.89
CA ARG A 414 87.67 9.64 -6.69
C ARG A 414 88.37 8.31 -6.94
N GLU A 415 87.74 7.40 -7.67
CA GLU A 415 88.35 6.11 -8.05
C GLU A 415 89.56 6.32 -8.97
N ALA A 416 89.45 7.21 -9.95
CA ALA A 416 90.57 7.59 -10.82
C ALA A 416 91.71 8.26 -10.05
N GLU A 417 91.41 9.14 -9.08
CA GLU A 417 92.42 9.73 -8.19
C GLU A 417 93.16 8.68 -7.35
N LEU A 418 92.43 7.70 -6.81
CA LEU A 418 93.03 6.56 -6.08
C LEU A 418 93.89 5.70 -7.01
N GLU A 419 93.46 5.46 -8.24
CA GLU A 419 94.24 4.71 -9.23
C GLU A 419 95.51 5.48 -9.65
N VAL A 420 95.42 6.80 -9.84
CA VAL A 420 96.59 7.66 -10.06
C VAL A 420 97.55 7.60 -8.87
N GLN A 421 97.06 7.59 -7.63
CA GLN A 421 97.91 7.40 -6.46
C GLN A 421 98.60 6.03 -6.45
N ARG A 422 97.89 4.95 -6.80
CA ARG A 422 98.47 3.60 -6.94
C ARG A 422 99.54 3.55 -8.03
N LEU A 423 99.26 4.13 -9.20
CA LEU A 423 100.21 4.20 -10.30
C LEU A 423 101.43 5.05 -9.95
N LYS A 424 101.27 6.14 -9.18
CA LYS A 424 102.39 6.93 -8.66
C LYS A 424 103.30 6.11 -7.75
N ILE A 425 102.72 5.37 -6.80
CA ILE A 425 103.51 4.47 -5.93
C ILE A 425 104.24 3.43 -6.78
N ARG A 426 103.55 2.82 -7.74
CA ARG A 426 104.15 1.82 -8.64
C ARG A 426 105.26 2.40 -9.52
N LEU A 427 105.11 3.63 -9.99
CA LEU A 427 106.14 4.35 -10.74
C LEU A 427 107.38 4.56 -9.86
N SER A 428 107.20 5.04 -8.62
CA SER A 428 108.29 5.20 -7.65
C SER A 428 109.02 3.89 -7.35
N GLU A 429 108.31 2.76 -7.21
CA GLU A 429 108.92 1.43 -7.06
C GLU A 429 109.76 1.03 -8.28
N LEU A 430 109.28 1.29 -9.50
CA LEU A 430 110.00 0.99 -10.73
C LEU A 430 111.23 1.89 -10.91
N GLU A 431 111.14 3.18 -10.57
CA GLU A 431 112.27 4.11 -10.57
C GLU A 431 113.35 3.69 -9.57
N GLU A 432 112.97 3.16 -8.39
CA GLU A 432 113.90 2.61 -7.41
C GLU A 432 114.58 1.33 -7.94
N GLN A 433 113.83 0.45 -8.61
CA GLN A 433 114.40 -0.71 -9.30
C GLN A 433 115.33 -0.33 -10.47
N GLU A 434 115.03 0.75 -11.19
CA GLU A 434 115.90 1.29 -12.24
C GLU A 434 117.20 1.84 -11.65
N LYS A 435 117.15 2.54 -10.51
CA LYS A 435 118.35 2.95 -9.76
C LYS A 435 119.17 1.75 -9.30
N ASP A 436 118.54 0.73 -8.71
CA ASP A 436 119.22 -0.49 -8.28
C ASP A 436 119.87 -1.26 -9.45
N THR A 437 119.26 -1.23 -10.64
CA THR A 437 119.80 -1.89 -11.83
C THR A 437 120.88 -1.04 -12.50
N ALA A 438 120.75 0.29 -12.52
CA ALA A 438 121.82 1.21 -12.93
C ALA A 438 123.05 1.10 -12.02
N GLU A 439 122.84 0.96 -10.71
CA GLU A 439 123.90 0.69 -9.72
C GLU A 439 124.53 -0.69 -9.88
N LYS A 440 123.83 -1.69 -10.46
CA LYS A 440 124.41 -3.00 -10.78
C LYS A 440 125.16 -3.03 -12.12
N VAL A 441 124.86 -2.12 -13.05
CA VAL A 441 125.57 -1.99 -14.35
C VAL A 441 126.90 -1.23 -14.20
N THR A 442 127.08 -0.43 -13.14
CA THR A 442 128.37 0.24 -12.85
C THR A 442 129.41 -0.67 -12.16
N VAL A 443 129.07 -1.92 -11.81
CA VAL A 443 129.94 -2.82 -11.02
C VAL A 443 130.79 -3.79 -11.87
N ARG A 444 130.76 -3.72 -13.22
CA ARG A 444 131.56 -4.60 -14.11
C ARG A 444 132.60 -3.93 -15.00
N GLN A 445 133.14 -2.79 -14.60
CA GLN A 445 134.37 -2.29 -15.23
C GLN A 445 135.30 -1.61 -14.22
N LYS A 446 136.06 -2.46 -13.51
CA LYS A 446 137.19 -2.02 -12.69
C LYS A 446 138.36 -1.71 -13.62
N VAL A 447 138.41 -0.51 -14.17
CA VAL A 447 139.62 0.07 -14.77
C VAL A 447 140.19 1.07 -13.77
N ILE A 448 141.40 0.78 -13.32
CA ILE A 448 142.19 1.61 -12.42
C ILE A 448 142.47 2.92 -13.14
N LEU A 449 141.87 4.02 -12.69
CA LEU A 449 142.32 5.36 -13.04
C LEU A 449 143.08 5.91 -11.82
N GLN A 450 144.35 6.24 -12.03
CA GLN A 450 145.14 7.01 -11.08
C GLN A 450 144.40 8.32 -10.80
N GLN A 451 144.16 8.61 -9.52
CA GLN A 451 143.42 9.78 -9.09
C GLN A 451 144.27 11.05 -9.30
N ASP A 452 143.61 12.04 -9.89
CA ASP A 452 144.14 13.37 -10.22
C ASP A 452 144.25 14.22 -8.94
N PRO A 453 145.32 15.02 -8.71
CA PRO A 453 145.51 15.82 -7.49
C PRO A 453 144.40 16.86 -7.21
N GLN A 454 143.48 17.08 -8.15
CA GLN A 454 142.30 17.93 -7.98
C GLN A 454 141.16 17.22 -7.23
N GLN A 455 141.02 15.90 -7.36
CA GLN A 455 140.00 15.11 -6.66
C GLN A 455 140.27 15.01 -5.15
N GLU A 456 141.54 15.01 -4.73
CA GLU A 456 141.90 15.08 -3.30
C GLU A 456 141.48 16.42 -2.67
N LYS A 457 141.54 17.52 -3.43
CA LYS A 457 141.13 18.83 -2.94
C LYS A 457 139.62 18.91 -2.78
N GLU A 458 138.86 18.41 -3.75
CA GLU A 458 137.40 18.32 -3.65
C GLU A 458 136.97 17.36 -2.55
N HIS A 459 137.62 16.21 -2.41
CA HIS A 459 137.34 15.27 -1.33
C HIS A 459 137.72 15.86 0.05
N SER A 460 138.78 16.68 0.12
CA SER A 460 139.13 17.41 1.34
C SER A 460 138.10 18.50 1.67
N LEU A 461 137.58 19.20 0.65
CA LEU A 461 136.55 20.22 0.80
C LEU A 461 135.20 19.59 1.22
N LEU A 462 134.78 18.51 0.57
CA LEU A 462 133.59 17.74 0.92
C LEU A 462 133.69 17.12 2.31
N LYS A 463 134.89 16.71 2.73
CA LYS A 463 135.14 16.24 4.10
C LYS A 463 135.01 17.38 5.10
N LEU A 464 135.44 18.60 4.75
CA LEU A 464 135.24 19.78 5.57
C LEU A 464 133.75 20.14 5.69
N GLU A 465 133.02 20.17 4.57
CA GLU A 465 131.57 20.40 4.55
C GLU A 465 130.81 19.33 5.36
N LEU A 466 131.25 18.06 5.29
CA LEU A 466 130.68 16.99 6.11
C LEU A 466 130.95 17.20 7.60
N GLU A 467 132.14 17.65 7.99
CA GLU A 467 132.44 17.99 9.39
C GLU A 467 131.65 19.23 9.85
N GLU A 468 131.42 20.22 8.97
CA GLU A 468 130.53 21.35 9.26
C GLU A 468 129.07 20.91 9.46
N GLU A 469 128.55 20.01 8.61
CA GLU A 469 127.20 19.44 8.78
C GLU A 469 127.10 18.56 10.02
N LYS A 470 128.16 17.83 10.40
CA LYS A 470 128.22 17.11 11.68
C LYS A 470 128.21 18.07 12.88
N HIS A 471 128.90 19.20 12.79
CA HIS A 471 128.86 20.23 13.82
C HIS A 471 127.48 20.89 13.92
N LYS A 472 126.81 21.21 12.79
CA LYS A 472 125.42 21.69 12.79
C LYS A 472 124.47 20.66 13.40
N LYS A 473 124.63 19.37 13.07
CA LYS A 473 123.87 18.28 13.68
C LYS A 473 124.10 18.17 15.18
N GLN A 474 125.33 18.33 15.65
CA GLN A 474 125.65 18.35 17.08
C GLN A 474 124.99 19.55 17.78
N VAL A 475 125.03 20.74 17.19
CA VAL A 475 124.35 21.93 17.75
C VAL A 475 122.85 21.69 17.84
N LEU A 476 122.22 21.21 16.77
CA LEU A 476 120.79 20.87 16.78
C LEU A 476 120.47 19.76 17.79
N GLN A 477 121.33 18.76 17.98
CA GLN A 477 121.17 17.75 19.02
C GLN A 477 121.24 18.36 20.43
N THR A 478 122.16 19.29 20.69
CA THR A 478 122.24 19.98 21.99
C THR A 478 121.04 20.89 22.23
N GLU A 479 120.49 21.53 21.20
CA GLU A 479 119.25 22.32 21.28
C GLU A 479 118.03 21.43 21.56
N LEU A 480 117.95 20.26 20.91
CA LEU A 480 116.89 19.27 21.13
C LEU A 480 116.95 18.70 22.56
N GLU A 481 118.16 18.45 23.08
CA GLU A 481 118.36 18.04 24.47
C GLU A 481 118.01 19.16 25.48
N ALA A 482 118.31 20.42 25.16
CA ALA A 482 117.90 21.56 25.98
C ALA A 482 116.37 21.74 25.99
N LEU A 483 115.69 21.54 24.85
CA LEU A 483 114.23 21.55 24.76
C LEU A 483 113.59 20.38 25.51
N ARG A 484 114.18 19.18 25.45
CA ARG A 484 113.75 18.03 26.27
C ARG A 484 113.89 18.30 27.77
N LYS A 485 114.98 18.95 28.21
CA LYS A 485 115.15 19.38 29.61
C LYS A 485 114.13 20.45 30.03
N LYS A 486 113.75 21.38 29.13
CA LYS A 486 112.66 22.34 29.37
C LYS A 486 111.30 21.65 29.48
N LEU A 487 111.04 20.64 28.65
CA LEU A 487 109.82 19.85 28.69
C LEU A 487 109.73 19.03 30.00
N GLN A 488 110.83 18.39 30.42
CA GLN A 488 110.93 17.74 31.74
C GLN A 488 110.82 18.71 32.93
N ALA A 489 111.25 19.97 32.78
CA ALA A 489 111.07 20.99 33.82
C ALA A 489 109.61 21.47 33.91
N LEU A 490 108.91 21.55 32.78
CA LEU A 490 107.48 21.85 32.71
C LEU A 490 106.62 20.70 33.24
N GLU A 491 106.97 19.44 32.94
CA GLU A 491 106.31 18.24 33.50
C GLU A 491 106.55 18.08 35.01
N LYS A 492 107.67 18.59 35.56
CA LYS A 492 107.94 18.60 37.00
C LYS A 492 107.34 19.80 37.73
N MET A 493 106.64 20.69 37.03
CA MET A 493 105.91 21.82 37.59
C MET A 493 104.40 21.56 37.63
N GLU A 494 104.00 20.64 38.48
CA GLU A 494 102.68 20.53 39.12
C GLU A 494 102.97 19.91 40.51
N VAL A 495 102.59 20.40 41.70
CA VAL A 495 101.77 21.50 42.23
C VAL A 495 102.38 21.82 43.61
N LYS A 496 102.47 23.10 44.02
CA LYS A 496 102.54 23.41 45.47
C LYS A 496 101.13 23.62 45.97
N GLU A 497 100.67 22.65 46.76
CA GLU A 497 99.48 22.71 47.59
C GLU A 497 99.33 24.09 48.25
N LYS A 498 98.15 24.68 48.08
CA LYS A 498 97.60 25.65 49.04
C LYS A 498 96.28 25.10 49.55
N VAL A 499 96.31 24.70 50.81
CA VAL A 499 95.26 24.84 51.82
C VAL A 499 93.87 24.42 51.36
N VAL A 500 93.46 23.25 51.82
CA VAL A 500 92.06 22.85 51.94
C VAL A 500 91.36 23.85 52.85
N PHE A 501 90.79 24.91 52.28
CA PHE A 501 89.52 25.39 52.79
C PHE A 501 88.52 24.34 52.35
N SER A 502 87.85 23.72 53.32
CA SER A 502 86.53 23.18 53.08
C SER A 502 85.64 24.37 52.72
N GLU A 503 85.70 24.82 51.46
CA GLU A 503 84.62 25.56 50.87
C GLU A 503 83.46 24.57 50.87
N SER A 504 82.62 24.68 51.91
CA SER A 504 81.28 24.17 51.86
C SER A 504 80.68 24.77 50.60
N VAL A 505 80.67 24.00 49.52
CA VAL A 505 79.83 24.26 48.37
C VAL A 505 78.41 24.11 48.93
N GLN A 506 77.90 25.20 49.50
CA GLN A 506 76.49 25.52 49.38
C GLN A 506 76.29 25.64 47.88
N VAL A 507 76.01 24.50 47.23
CA VAL A 507 75.29 24.49 45.97
C VAL A 507 74.10 25.39 46.24
N GLU A 508 74.00 26.53 45.54
CA GLU A 508 72.85 27.39 45.64
C GLU A 508 71.61 26.53 45.38
N LYS A 509 70.90 26.21 46.46
CA LYS A 509 69.74 25.31 46.49
C LYS A 509 68.49 25.93 45.85
N GLY A 510 68.63 27.03 45.11
CA GLY A 510 67.50 27.79 44.58
C GLY A 510 67.03 27.26 43.24
N ASP A 511 67.86 27.45 42.22
CA ASP A 511 67.41 27.32 40.83
C ASP A 511 67.28 25.86 40.36
N THR A 512 68.20 25.00 40.80
CA THR A 512 68.15 23.57 40.46
C THR A 512 67.01 22.83 41.18
N GLU A 513 66.71 23.18 42.45
CA GLU A 513 65.57 22.62 43.16
C GLU A 513 64.25 23.10 42.56
N TYR A 514 64.17 24.36 42.12
CA TYR A 514 63.01 24.90 41.42
C TYR A 514 62.79 24.23 40.05
N GLU A 515 63.86 24.00 39.27
CA GLU A 515 63.77 23.28 38.00
C GLU A 515 63.35 21.82 38.19
N ILE A 516 63.91 21.13 39.19
CA ILE A 516 63.50 19.77 39.55
C ILE A 516 62.03 19.75 39.98
N GLN A 517 61.57 20.73 40.76
CA GLN A 517 60.18 20.82 41.18
C GLN A 517 59.24 21.11 40.00
N LYS A 518 59.65 21.97 39.07
CA LYS A 518 58.91 22.25 37.83
C LYS A 518 58.79 21.00 36.96
N LEU A 519 59.88 20.26 36.78
CA LEU A 519 59.87 19.00 36.02
C LEU A 519 59.01 17.93 36.70
N LYS A 520 59.04 17.82 38.03
CA LYS A 520 58.14 16.93 38.79
C LYS A 520 56.67 17.31 38.58
N ASN A 521 56.34 18.59 38.68
CA ASN A 521 54.97 19.05 38.45
C ASN A 521 54.52 18.75 37.01
N SER A 522 55.38 18.96 36.01
CA SER A 522 55.07 18.60 34.61
C SER A 522 54.92 17.09 34.41
N LEU A 523 55.73 16.27 35.08
CA LEU A 523 55.60 14.80 35.04
C LEU A 523 54.31 14.32 35.71
N ASP A 524 53.91 14.94 36.83
CA ASP A 524 52.65 14.65 37.52
C ASP A 524 51.45 15.05 36.67
N GLU A 525 51.51 16.19 35.98
CA GLU A 525 50.49 16.63 35.02
C GLU A 525 50.36 15.67 33.84
N GLU A 526 51.48 15.24 33.24
CA GLU A 526 51.48 14.23 32.17
C GLU A 526 50.97 12.87 32.66
N SER A 527 51.31 12.47 33.88
CA SER A 527 50.80 11.24 34.48
C SER A 527 49.28 11.30 34.68
N ARG A 528 48.73 12.45 35.09
CA ARG A 528 47.27 12.67 35.18
C ARG A 528 46.61 12.65 33.80
N ARG A 529 47.21 13.30 32.79
CA ARG A 529 46.72 13.26 31.41
C ARG A 529 46.71 11.85 30.86
N LYS A 530 47.76 11.06 31.12
CA LYS A 530 47.82 9.64 30.75
C LYS A 530 46.67 8.85 31.37
N VAL A 531 46.43 8.99 32.68
CA VAL A 531 45.32 8.29 33.35
C VAL A 531 43.96 8.69 32.77
N GLN A 532 43.78 9.96 32.42
CA GLN A 532 42.56 10.43 31.75
C GLN A 532 42.39 9.78 30.36
N LEU A 533 43.45 9.78 29.54
CA LEU A 533 43.43 9.13 28.23
C LEU A 533 43.18 7.63 28.34
N ASP A 534 43.81 6.94 29.31
CA ASP A 534 43.57 5.52 29.57
C ASP A 534 42.10 5.28 29.97
N SER A 535 41.48 6.18 30.75
CA SER A 535 40.06 6.08 31.10
C SER A 535 39.14 6.32 29.89
N ASP A 536 39.50 7.23 28.99
CA ASP A 536 38.76 7.50 27.76
C ASP A 536 38.88 6.33 26.77
N ILE A 537 40.07 5.73 26.65
CA ILE A 537 40.29 4.51 25.86
C ILE A 537 39.39 3.38 26.35
N ASN A 538 39.40 3.10 27.65
CA ASN A 538 38.54 2.06 28.24
C ASN A 538 37.05 2.33 27.98
N ARG A 539 36.63 3.61 28.05
CA ARG A 539 35.25 4.01 27.74
C ARG A 539 34.90 3.80 26.27
N LEU A 540 35.83 4.11 25.36
CA LEU A 540 35.64 3.88 23.92
C LEU A 540 35.62 2.39 23.59
N GLU A 541 36.47 1.57 24.20
CA GLU A 541 36.49 0.12 24.05
C GLU A 541 35.17 -0.52 24.53
N ALA A 542 34.63 -0.07 25.66
CA ALA A 542 33.33 -0.52 26.15
C ALA A 542 32.19 -0.18 25.15
N LYS A 543 32.18 1.04 24.61
CA LYS A 543 31.20 1.46 23.59
C LYS A 543 31.37 0.68 22.29
N LEU A 544 32.59 0.40 21.89
CA LEU A 544 32.88 -0.41 20.70
C LEU A 544 32.37 -1.83 20.89
N SER A 545 32.60 -2.44 22.05
CA SER A 545 32.08 -3.77 22.38
C SER A 545 30.54 -3.81 22.39
N GLU A 546 29.88 -2.78 22.92
CA GLU A 546 28.41 -2.66 22.90
C GLU A 546 27.87 -2.48 21.47
N MET A 547 28.57 -1.69 20.64
CA MET A 547 28.25 -1.53 19.24
C MET A 547 28.45 -2.84 18.46
N GLU A 548 29.53 -3.58 18.71
CA GLU A 548 29.78 -4.88 18.09
C GLU A 548 28.71 -5.90 18.48
N PHE A 549 28.29 -5.90 19.75
CA PHE A 549 27.20 -6.76 20.22
C PHE A 549 25.87 -6.41 19.57
N SER A 550 25.50 -5.12 19.53
CA SER A 550 24.27 -4.69 18.85
C SER A 550 24.31 -4.99 17.35
N ASN A 551 25.45 -4.80 16.69
CA ASN A 551 25.63 -5.15 15.29
C ASN A 551 25.52 -6.68 15.05
N SER A 552 26.07 -7.51 15.93
CA SER A 552 25.91 -8.97 15.88
C SER A 552 24.43 -9.38 16.05
N LYS A 553 23.71 -8.74 16.98
CA LYS A 553 22.28 -8.97 17.17
C LYS A 553 21.47 -8.58 15.93
N SER A 554 21.69 -7.38 15.40
CA SER A 554 21.02 -6.90 14.19
C SER A 554 21.36 -7.74 12.97
N SER A 555 22.59 -8.25 12.85
CA SER A 555 22.95 -9.20 11.78
C SER A 555 22.14 -10.49 11.87
N LYS A 556 21.94 -11.04 13.07
CA LYS A 556 21.10 -12.24 13.26
C LYS A 556 19.64 -11.97 12.94
N GLU A 557 19.12 -10.80 13.31
CA GLU A 557 17.76 -10.38 12.93
C GLU A 557 17.62 -10.24 11.41
N LEU A 558 18.62 -9.68 10.72
CA LEU A 558 18.65 -9.61 9.26
C LEU A 558 18.68 -10.99 8.61
N ASP A 559 19.44 -11.94 9.16
CA ASP A 559 19.48 -13.31 8.63
C ASP A 559 18.15 -14.03 8.85
N PHE A 560 17.49 -13.85 9.99
CA PHE A 560 16.13 -14.34 10.22
C PHE A 560 15.13 -13.77 9.20
N LEU A 561 15.17 -12.46 8.96
CA LEU A 561 14.32 -11.80 7.96
C LEU A 561 14.59 -12.31 6.54
N ARG A 562 15.86 -12.60 6.20
CA ARG A 562 16.21 -13.20 4.90
C ARG A 562 15.64 -14.61 4.75
N GLU A 563 15.72 -15.43 5.80
CA GLU A 563 15.14 -16.77 5.81
C GLU A 563 13.61 -16.72 5.69
N GLU A 564 12.96 -15.82 6.42
CA GLU A 564 11.50 -15.61 6.36
C GLU A 564 11.07 -15.13 4.97
N ASN A 565 11.80 -14.17 4.39
CA ASN A 565 11.55 -13.70 3.04
C ASN A 565 11.72 -14.83 2.01
N HIS A 566 12.74 -15.68 2.16
CA HIS A 566 12.94 -16.85 1.31
C HIS A 566 11.77 -17.85 1.41
N LYS A 567 11.28 -18.13 2.64
CA LYS A 567 10.11 -18.99 2.86
C LYS A 567 8.86 -18.43 2.18
N LEU A 568 8.57 -17.13 2.38
CA LEU A 568 7.45 -16.46 1.71
C LEU A 568 7.58 -16.49 0.19
N HIS A 569 8.80 -16.40 -0.33
CA HIS A 569 9.04 -16.46 -1.77
C HIS A 569 8.75 -17.86 -2.35
N ILE A 570 9.04 -18.93 -1.60
CA ILE A 570 8.68 -20.31 -1.95
C ILE A 570 7.16 -20.48 -1.88
N GLU A 571 6.52 -20.01 -0.81
CA GLU A 571 5.05 -20.09 -0.66
C GLU A 571 4.32 -19.35 -1.78
N LYS A 572 4.78 -18.14 -2.13
CA LYS A 572 4.30 -17.40 -3.29
C LYS A 572 4.42 -18.20 -4.59
N GLN A 573 5.52 -18.91 -4.81
CA GLN A 573 5.69 -19.75 -6.00
C GLN A 573 4.71 -20.94 -5.99
N ASN A 574 4.50 -21.57 -4.83
CA ASN A 574 3.56 -22.67 -4.68
C ASN A 574 2.12 -22.21 -4.96
N LEU A 575 1.70 -21.08 -4.40
CA LEU A 575 0.37 -20.50 -4.64
C LEU A 575 0.18 -20.12 -6.11
N LEU A 576 1.22 -19.64 -6.81
CA LEU A 576 1.16 -19.37 -8.25
C LEU A 576 1.00 -20.65 -9.08
N LEU A 577 1.64 -21.76 -8.67
CA LEU A 577 1.46 -23.06 -9.31
C LEU A 577 0.05 -23.61 -9.07
N GLU A 578 -0.46 -23.48 -7.85
CA GLU A 578 -1.82 -23.88 -7.50
C GLU A 578 -2.87 -23.05 -8.28
N MET A 579 -2.68 -21.73 -8.35
CA MET A 579 -3.52 -20.85 -9.17
C MET A 579 -3.54 -21.30 -10.64
N ARG A 580 -2.40 -21.66 -11.22
CA ARG A 580 -2.34 -22.17 -12.60
C ARG A 580 -3.03 -23.53 -12.74
N SER A 581 -2.90 -24.41 -11.75
CA SER A 581 -3.59 -25.70 -11.72
C SER A 581 -5.10 -25.50 -11.70
N LEU A 582 -5.60 -24.65 -10.80
CA LEU A 582 -7.03 -24.31 -10.70
C LEU A 582 -7.54 -23.63 -11.97
N GLN A 583 -6.77 -22.72 -12.57
CA GLN A 583 -7.10 -22.12 -13.86
C GLN A 583 -7.26 -23.19 -14.95
N SER A 584 -6.32 -24.14 -15.03
CA SER A 584 -6.42 -25.24 -16.01
C SER A 584 -7.63 -26.15 -15.75
N GLU A 585 -7.97 -26.40 -14.48
CA GLU A 585 -9.15 -27.19 -14.11
C GLU A 585 -10.46 -26.47 -14.46
N ILE A 586 -10.52 -25.15 -14.24
CA ILE A 586 -11.65 -24.31 -14.67
C ILE A 586 -11.78 -24.31 -16.18
N GLU A 587 -10.67 -24.18 -16.93
CA GLU A 587 -10.67 -24.24 -18.39
C GLU A 587 -11.16 -25.59 -18.92
N LEU A 588 -10.69 -26.70 -18.32
CA LEU A 588 -11.16 -28.05 -18.66
C LEU A 588 -12.66 -28.20 -18.38
N THR A 589 -13.11 -27.77 -17.20
CA THR A 589 -14.54 -27.83 -16.83
C THR A 589 -15.40 -26.96 -17.75
N ALA A 590 -14.89 -25.78 -18.15
CA ALA A 590 -15.57 -24.89 -19.09
C ALA A 590 -15.67 -25.52 -20.48
N MET A 591 -14.61 -26.19 -20.94
CA MET A 591 -14.61 -26.91 -22.21
C MET A 591 -15.59 -28.09 -22.19
N GLU A 592 -15.59 -28.89 -21.12
CA GLU A 592 -16.56 -29.97 -20.92
C GLU A 592 -18.02 -29.45 -20.91
N ALA A 593 -18.28 -28.34 -20.21
CA ALA A 593 -19.61 -27.72 -20.20
C ALA A 593 -20.01 -27.19 -21.60
N GLN A 594 -19.07 -26.65 -22.37
CA GLN A 594 -19.31 -26.21 -23.74
C GLN A 594 -19.56 -27.38 -24.68
N ASP A 595 -18.84 -28.49 -24.53
CA ASP A 595 -19.04 -29.72 -25.30
C ASP A 595 -20.42 -30.32 -25.00
N LEU A 596 -20.81 -30.39 -23.73
CA LEU A 596 -22.16 -30.82 -23.32
C LEU A 596 -23.25 -29.93 -23.92
N LYS A 597 -23.05 -28.61 -23.93
CA LYS A 597 -23.98 -27.65 -24.54
C LYS A 597 -24.08 -27.83 -26.05
N SER A 598 -22.97 -28.10 -26.73
CA SER A 598 -22.91 -28.34 -28.17
C SER A 598 -23.62 -29.64 -28.54
N MET A 599 -23.39 -30.72 -27.78
CA MET A 599 -24.11 -31.99 -27.94
C MET A 599 -25.62 -31.82 -27.71
N ALA A 600 -26.03 -31.12 -26.65
CA ALA A 600 -27.44 -30.85 -26.39
C ALA A 600 -28.11 -30.00 -27.50
N GLN A 601 -27.38 -29.10 -28.16
CA GLN A 601 -27.89 -28.36 -29.33
C GLN A 601 -28.03 -29.24 -30.57
N VAL A 602 -27.06 -30.12 -30.84
CA VAL A 602 -27.13 -31.08 -31.94
C VAL A 602 -28.32 -32.03 -31.75
N ASP A 603 -28.51 -32.56 -30.54
CA ASP A 603 -29.64 -33.44 -30.22
C ASP A 603 -30.98 -32.72 -30.35
N ARG A 604 -31.09 -31.45 -29.92
CA ARG A 604 -32.30 -30.64 -30.14
C ARG A 604 -32.57 -30.39 -31.62
N ARG A 605 -31.54 -30.16 -32.42
CA ARG A 605 -31.66 -29.94 -33.87
C ARG A 605 -32.17 -31.19 -34.57
N ILE A 606 -31.61 -32.36 -34.27
CA ILE A 606 -32.05 -33.65 -34.83
C ILE A 606 -33.51 -33.94 -34.45
N ASN A 607 -33.90 -33.66 -33.21
CA ASN A 607 -35.29 -33.81 -32.75
C ASN A 607 -36.26 -32.83 -33.43
N LEU A 608 -35.84 -31.61 -33.74
CA LEU A 608 -36.65 -30.64 -34.48
C LEU A 608 -36.78 -31.02 -35.95
N ASP A 609 -35.70 -31.47 -36.59
CA ASP A 609 -35.70 -31.88 -38.00
C ASP A 609 -36.58 -33.12 -38.21
N THR A 610 -36.53 -34.11 -37.30
CA THR A 610 -37.42 -35.28 -37.35
C THR A 610 -38.89 -34.92 -37.13
N ARG A 611 -39.19 -34.02 -36.19
CA ARG A 611 -40.55 -33.52 -35.98
C ARG A 611 -41.06 -32.72 -37.18
N PHE A 612 -40.21 -31.90 -37.78
CA PHE A 612 -40.55 -31.12 -38.98
C PHE A 612 -40.89 -32.06 -40.14
N HIS A 613 -40.08 -33.08 -40.37
CA HIS A 613 -40.32 -34.06 -41.42
C HIS A 613 -41.63 -34.85 -41.22
N ASN A 614 -41.96 -35.20 -39.97
CA ASN A 614 -43.25 -35.83 -39.65
C ASN A 614 -44.44 -34.90 -39.92
N LEU A 615 -44.33 -33.62 -39.56
CA LEU A 615 -45.37 -32.61 -39.83
C LEU A 615 -45.54 -32.34 -41.33
N GLU A 616 -44.46 -32.32 -42.10
CA GLU A 616 -44.53 -32.21 -43.56
C GLU A 616 -45.29 -33.38 -44.18
N LYS A 617 -45.03 -34.60 -43.71
CA LYS A 617 -45.74 -35.80 -44.16
C LYS A 617 -47.22 -35.77 -43.80
N GLU A 618 -47.56 -35.38 -42.58
CA GLU A 618 -48.96 -35.20 -42.16
C GLU A 618 -49.67 -34.14 -43.01
N LEU A 619 -48.98 -33.04 -43.35
CA LEU A 619 -49.52 -32.01 -44.23
C LEU A 619 -49.79 -32.54 -45.65
N GLU A 620 -48.90 -33.36 -46.20
CA GLU A 620 -49.11 -34.02 -47.49
C GLU A 620 -50.30 -34.98 -47.47
N ASP A 621 -50.43 -35.78 -46.41
CA ASP A 621 -51.58 -36.69 -46.24
C ASP A 621 -52.90 -35.91 -46.14
N LEU A 622 -52.92 -34.78 -45.41
CA LEU A 622 -54.08 -33.89 -45.35
C LEU A 622 -54.41 -33.25 -46.71
N LYS A 623 -53.40 -32.83 -47.48
CA LYS A 623 -53.60 -32.33 -48.84
C LYS A 623 -54.17 -33.40 -49.76
N ARG A 624 -53.71 -34.66 -49.63
CA ARG A 624 -54.27 -35.79 -50.38
C ARG A 624 -55.74 -36.00 -50.00
N LEU A 625 -56.05 -36.04 -48.70
CA LEU A 625 -57.42 -36.19 -48.21
C LEU A 625 -58.34 -35.05 -48.68
N SER A 626 -57.84 -33.80 -48.72
CA SER A 626 -58.60 -32.67 -49.24
C SER A 626 -58.97 -32.88 -50.71
N ARG A 627 -58.03 -33.33 -51.55
CA ARG A 627 -58.30 -33.61 -52.96
C ARG A 627 -59.32 -34.73 -53.13
N GLU A 628 -59.19 -35.81 -52.36
CA GLU A 628 -60.17 -36.91 -52.36
C GLU A 628 -61.58 -36.41 -51.96
N LYS A 629 -61.66 -35.49 -51.00
CA LYS A 629 -62.93 -34.87 -50.58
C LYS A 629 -63.49 -33.92 -51.64
N ASP A 630 -62.65 -33.16 -52.33
CA ASP A 630 -63.07 -32.31 -53.44
C ASP A 630 -63.62 -33.16 -54.61
N GLU A 631 -62.99 -34.29 -54.93
CA GLU A 631 -63.50 -35.26 -55.91
C GLU A 631 -64.85 -35.86 -55.47
N GLU A 632 -65.01 -36.19 -54.19
CA GLU A 632 -66.28 -36.68 -53.63
C GLU A 632 -67.39 -35.61 -53.74
N ILE A 633 -67.06 -34.35 -53.45
CA ILE A 633 -67.98 -33.21 -53.60
C ILE A 633 -68.39 -33.05 -55.07
N GLU A 634 -67.46 -33.15 -56.01
CA GLU A 634 -67.75 -33.05 -57.45
C GLU A 634 -68.68 -34.20 -57.90
N GLN A 635 -68.42 -35.43 -57.44
CA GLN A 635 -69.30 -36.57 -57.71
C GLN A 635 -70.71 -36.34 -57.14
N LEU A 636 -70.82 -35.81 -55.93
CA LEU A 636 -72.11 -35.46 -55.33
C LEU A 636 -72.82 -34.34 -56.10
N HIS A 637 -72.08 -33.33 -56.58
CA HIS A 637 -72.62 -32.26 -57.40
C HIS A 637 -73.20 -32.80 -58.72
N ASN A 638 -72.47 -33.70 -59.38
CA ASN A 638 -72.93 -34.40 -60.60
C ASN A 638 -74.19 -35.26 -60.33
N ARG A 639 -74.24 -35.97 -59.19
CA ARG A 639 -75.44 -36.71 -58.77
C ARG A 639 -76.63 -35.79 -58.51
N LEU A 640 -76.41 -34.65 -57.86
CA LEU A 640 -77.44 -33.63 -57.64
C LEU A 640 -77.95 -33.05 -58.96
N GLN A 641 -77.06 -32.73 -59.89
CA GLN A 641 -77.42 -32.21 -61.21
C GLN A 641 -78.23 -33.23 -62.02
N THR A 642 -77.85 -34.52 -61.99
CA THR A 642 -78.62 -35.58 -62.65
C THR A 642 -80.00 -35.79 -62.00
N VAL A 643 -80.11 -35.69 -60.68
CA VAL A 643 -81.41 -35.72 -59.98
C VAL A 643 -82.26 -34.49 -60.34
N ALA A 644 -81.66 -33.31 -60.40
CA ALA A 644 -82.34 -32.07 -60.80
C ALA A 644 -82.87 -32.18 -62.24
N PHE A 645 -82.06 -32.69 -63.18
CA PHE A 645 -82.49 -32.93 -64.56
C PHE A 645 -83.63 -33.96 -64.64
N LYS A 646 -83.54 -35.07 -63.89
CA LYS A 646 -84.64 -36.06 -63.82
C LYS A 646 -85.91 -35.47 -63.21
N ARG A 647 -85.80 -34.60 -62.20
CA ARG A 647 -86.94 -33.88 -61.61
C ARG A 647 -87.56 -32.93 -62.63
N GLU A 648 -86.75 -32.15 -63.34
CA GLU A 648 -87.22 -31.25 -64.40
C GLU A 648 -87.89 -32.01 -65.55
N GLN A 649 -87.36 -33.17 -65.95
CA GLN A 649 -88.01 -34.03 -66.93
C GLN A 649 -89.37 -34.52 -66.44
N ARG A 650 -89.49 -34.95 -65.17
CA ARG A 650 -90.77 -35.34 -64.56
C ARG A 650 -91.75 -34.18 -64.49
N GLU A 651 -91.31 -33.00 -64.06
CA GLU A 651 -92.13 -31.79 -64.03
C GLU A 651 -92.59 -31.37 -65.44
N ASN A 652 -91.71 -31.45 -66.45
CA ASN A 652 -92.06 -31.21 -67.84
C ASN A 652 -93.04 -32.27 -68.40
N HIS A 653 -92.89 -33.54 -68.02
CA HIS A 653 -93.85 -34.59 -68.36
C HIS A 653 -95.20 -34.27 -67.72
N LEU A 654 -95.26 -33.98 -66.42
CA LEU A 654 -96.48 -33.55 -65.71
C LEU A 654 -97.14 -32.33 -66.36
N ARG A 655 -96.36 -31.31 -66.74
CA ARG A 655 -96.88 -30.12 -67.48
C ARG A 655 -97.50 -30.52 -68.81
N ARG A 656 -96.89 -31.46 -69.55
CA ARG A 656 -97.46 -31.99 -70.81
C ARG A 656 -98.70 -32.85 -70.55
N SER A 657 -98.73 -33.69 -69.51
CA SER A 657 -99.90 -34.52 -69.18
C SER A 657 -101.10 -33.68 -68.76
N ILE A 658 -100.88 -32.62 -67.97
CA ILE A 658 -101.93 -31.68 -67.55
C ILE A 658 -102.50 -30.96 -68.79
N GLY A 659 -101.65 -30.57 -69.75
CA GLY A 659 -102.11 -29.96 -71.01
C GLY A 659 -102.89 -30.88 -71.96
N VAL A 660 -102.91 -32.20 -71.72
CA VAL A 660 -103.71 -33.17 -72.51
C VAL A 660 -105.09 -33.42 -71.87
N ILE A 661 -105.29 -33.05 -70.59
CA ILE A 661 -106.58 -33.18 -69.90
C ILE A 661 -107.51 -31.98 -70.18
N ASP A 662 -106.97 -30.87 -70.70
CA ASP A 662 -107.72 -29.66 -71.09
C ASP A 662 -108.05 -29.56 -72.60
N ARG A 663 -108.32 -30.68 -73.29
CA ARG A 663 -108.86 -30.68 -74.67
C ARG A 663 -110.11 -31.53 -74.84
#